data_AF-A0A8H6YUU5-F1
#
_entry.id   AF-A0A8H6YUU5-F1
#
_cell.length_a   1.000
_cell.length_b   1.000
_cell.length_c   1.000
_cell.angle_alpha   90.00
_cell.angle_beta   90.00
_cell.angle_gamma   90.00
#
_symmetry.space_group_name_H-M   'P 1'
#
loop_
_entity.id
_entity.type
_entity.pdbx_description
1 polymer ?
#
loop_
_entity_poly.entity_id
_entity_poly.type
_entity_poly.pdbx_seq_one_letter_code
_entity_poly.pdbx_strand_id
1 'polypeptide(L)'
;MRNLDPAIVMAALSFTVVQSDCTSRAARRVVFNSDTLKALKFSTGDVVALSARNSKDFAVGIAWPSSDLPPQCVSVSTSIYLTAGLQDGQHVQVFPFPRTVSSNNPLGLPALTQIQEASEIRLKELQRNGILKKPSAPGQRGDWLKLSVREALVDLKYVTSAQVLEVPYEQETRRFVVTPSPSQQIENLEAKFDALALAPARQVWTVGWDTSIILVGNTNEIENHSSLPEVEVLAQGNENTAYDSVGGLNKQIAEIRDLLEIPLTRPELFRYFGLKPPRGILLHGPPGTGKTHLARAIAASTKSAVLVINGPELSSAYHGETEAKLRDVFKEARNKSPCIVVLDEVDALVPRREEGAGGEVEKRVVATLLTILDGMEDSDEHTRVVVIGTTNRPNAIDPALRRPGRFDREIEIGIPDASARFSILQVLLSQTPHTISQADLLAIASRAHGYVGADLSAVVREAGTIAIKRWLASHPQDKSQDELSLTLPDLEASLPSIRPSGMRSVFVETPPVRYSEIGGQASVIQKLREAVEWPLLHPETFLRLGVRPPKGVLLYGPPGCSKTVLARACAFESGINFIAVKGPEVLNKFVGESERTVREIFRKARAAAPSIVFFDEIDALATSRTSSETDSGSSHEGVLTSLLNEMDGVQELVGVTVLAATNRPDAIDSALMRPGRLDRILYVGPPDQEGREEILRIRMKNMTVAADVDVVEIARMTDECSGAEITALCQEAALLTMHKDMNAPHCLPSIVVSDLMSTSSSSKGKGKELATLPPLPGPSSGSANPAASLSALWAYLLPALNHIVKSPTNNSDKAPAIDIGFYAGIHTACYNYFTSQSETKSNARTTGEPASGTDLYEQLDKYYIEAAREVMLGGATG
;
A
#
# COMPACT_ATOMS: atom_id res chain seq x y z
N MET A 1 0.73 20.19 -38.63
CA MET A 1 0.87 20.74 -40.00
C MET A 1 2.10 20.16 -40.69
N ARG A 2 1.89 19.18 -41.56
CA ARG A 2 2.57 18.96 -42.86
C ARG A 2 1.68 17.95 -43.59
N ASN A 3 0.66 18.47 -44.27
CA ASN A 3 -0.17 17.70 -45.19
C ASN A 3 0.74 17.30 -46.35
N LEU A 4 1.04 16.00 -46.47
CA LEU A 4 1.72 15.46 -47.64
C LEU A 4 0.65 15.14 -48.70
N ASP A 5 0.88 15.61 -49.92
CA ASP A 5 0.02 15.35 -51.07
C ASP A 5 -0.15 13.83 -51.27
N PRO A 6 -1.39 13.33 -51.40
CA PRO A 6 -1.67 11.89 -51.52
C PRO A 6 -1.21 11.28 -52.86
N ALA A 7 -0.78 12.10 -53.83
CA ALA A 7 -0.38 11.65 -55.16
C ALA A 7 1.10 11.18 -55.27
N ILE A 8 1.95 11.42 -54.27
CA ILE A 8 3.39 11.05 -54.32
C ILE A 8 3.70 9.76 -53.54
N VAL A 9 2.72 9.18 -52.83
CA VAL A 9 2.98 8.13 -51.81
C VAL A 9 2.92 6.69 -52.36
N MET A 10 2.68 6.47 -53.65
CA MET A 10 2.53 5.11 -54.21
C MET A 10 3.36 4.82 -55.45
N ALA A 11 4.67 5.08 -55.39
CA ALA A 11 5.62 4.40 -56.25
C ALA A 11 6.28 3.27 -55.45
N ALA A 12 5.93 2.02 -55.74
CA ALA A 12 6.58 0.86 -55.14
C ALA A 12 8.05 0.81 -55.59
N LEU A 13 8.96 1.23 -54.72
CA LEU A 13 10.39 1.31 -55.03
C LEU A 13 11.04 -0.05 -54.86
N SER A 14 11.74 -0.50 -55.90
CA SER A 14 12.35 -1.82 -55.96
C SER A 14 13.82 -1.77 -55.56
N PHE A 15 14.21 -2.56 -54.56
CA PHE A 15 15.59 -2.67 -54.07
C PHE A 15 16.07 -4.11 -54.13
N THR A 16 17.37 -4.31 -54.33
CA THR A 16 17.99 -5.65 -54.25
C THR A 16 18.22 -6.00 -52.78
N VAL A 17 17.81 -7.19 -52.36
CA VAL A 17 17.95 -7.60 -50.95
C VAL A 17 19.26 -8.32 -50.70
N VAL A 18 19.91 -7.94 -49.59
CA VAL A 18 21.11 -8.58 -49.04
C VAL A 18 20.80 -9.09 -47.63
N GLN A 19 20.91 -10.40 -47.40
CA GLN A 19 20.75 -10.97 -46.06
C GLN A 19 21.94 -10.55 -45.16
N SER A 20 21.65 -10.09 -43.94
CA SER A 20 22.69 -9.85 -42.92
C SER A 20 22.54 -10.80 -41.74
N ASP A 21 23.65 -11.41 -41.32
CA ASP A 21 23.75 -12.15 -40.08
C ASP A 21 23.92 -11.16 -38.94
N CYS A 22 22.84 -10.88 -38.20
CA CYS A 22 22.88 -9.84 -37.18
C CYS A 22 22.32 -10.27 -35.82
N THR A 23 23.02 -9.80 -34.78
CA THR A 23 22.77 -9.95 -33.34
C THR A 23 21.37 -9.47 -32.92
N SER A 24 20.82 -10.03 -31.82
CA SER A 24 19.45 -9.83 -31.29
C SER A 24 18.82 -8.44 -31.51
N ARG A 25 19.51 -7.35 -31.14
CA ARG A 25 18.99 -5.96 -31.27
C ARG A 25 18.80 -5.42 -32.70
N ALA A 26 19.30 -6.12 -33.71
CA ALA A 26 19.18 -5.72 -35.12
C ALA A 26 18.06 -6.48 -35.87
N ALA A 27 17.36 -7.41 -35.21
CA ALA A 27 16.36 -8.26 -35.86
C ALA A 27 15.21 -7.51 -36.54
N ARG A 28 14.76 -6.36 -36.00
CA ARG A 28 13.70 -5.52 -36.59
C ARG A 28 14.17 -4.48 -37.62
N ARG A 29 15.48 -4.33 -37.83
CA ARG A 29 16.02 -3.24 -38.65
C ARG A 29 16.05 -3.63 -40.12
N VAL A 30 15.51 -2.74 -40.95
CA VAL A 30 15.67 -2.77 -42.40
C VAL A 30 16.65 -1.68 -42.74
N VAL A 31 17.86 -2.07 -43.13
CA VAL A 31 18.98 -1.15 -43.30
C VAL A 31 19.02 -0.64 -44.73
N PHE A 32 18.95 0.69 -44.87
CA PHE A 32 19.02 1.41 -46.13
C PHE A 32 20.28 2.27 -46.18
N ASN A 33 20.75 2.60 -47.39
CA ASN A 33 21.79 3.61 -47.54
C ASN A 33 21.26 4.99 -47.05
N SER A 34 22.08 5.75 -46.32
CA SER A 34 21.71 7.07 -45.80
C SER A 34 21.20 8.05 -46.87
N ASP A 35 21.73 7.99 -48.09
CA ASP A 35 21.34 8.87 -49.19
C ASP A 35 20.01 8.42 -49.82
N THR A 36 19.75 7.12 -49.83
CA THR A 36 18.46 6.57 -50.28
C THR A 36 17.33 6.94 -49.34
N LEU A 37 17.52 6.86 -48.02
CA LEU A 37 16.49 7.28 -47.06
C LEU A 37 16.10 8.75 -47.22
N LYS A 38 17.09 9.63 -47.46
CA LYS A 38 16.85 11.05 -47.74
C LYS A 38 16.05 11.24 -49.03
N ALA A 39 16.41 10.53 -50.10
CA ALA A 39 15.70 10.58 -51.38
C ALA A 39 14.25 10.08 -51.24
N LEU A 40 14.03 9.06 -50.42
CA LEU A 40 12.73 8.45 -50.14
C LEU A 40 11.87 9.23 -49.14
N LYS A 41 12.41 10.28 -48.52
CA LYS A 41 11.76 11.04 -47.42
C LYS A 41 11.39 10.17 -46.21
N PHE A 42 12.10 9.05 -45.99
CA PHE A 42 11.95 8.24 -44.79
C PHE A 42 12.79 8.79 -43.65
N SER A 43 12.23 8.81 -42.45
CA SER A 43 12.95 9.12 -41.22
C SER A 43 13.47 7.84 -40.57
N THR A 44 14.56 7.96 -39.82
CA THR A 44 15.05 6.84 -39.01
C THR A 44 13.98 6.45 -37.98
N GLY A 45 13.63 5.16 -37.93
CA GLY A 45 12.56 4.69 -37.04
C GLY A 45 11.17 4.60 -37.67
N ASP A 46 10.99 5.01 -38.93
CA ASP A 46 9.71 4.79 -39.63
C ASP A 46 9.47 3.28 -39.89
N VAL A 47 8.20 2.87 -39.77
CA VAL A 47 7.77 1.50 -40.03
C VAL A 47 7.57 1.30 -41.53
N VAL A 48 8.21 0.27 -42.07
CA VAL A 48 8.16 -0.08 -43.49
C VAL A 48 7.68 -1.52 -43.66
N ALA A 49 6.87 -1.74 -44.69
CA ALA A 49 6.47 -3.07 -45.13
C ALA A 49 7.28 -3.48 -46.36
N LEU A 50 7.78 -4.71 -46.35
CA LEU A 50 8.57 -5.32 -47.41
C LEU A 50 7.75 -6.43 -48.07
N SER A 51 7.61 -6.38 -49.38
CA SER A 51 6.91 -7.42 -50.16
C SER A 51 7.72 -7.80 -51.39
N ALA A 52 7.78 -9.09 -51.71
CA ALA A 52 8.30 -9.52 -53.00
C ALA A 52 7.33 -9.08 -54.12
N ARG A 53 7.87 -8.75 -55.31
CA ARG A 53 7.10 -8.20 -56.45
C ARG A 53 5.89 -9.04 -56.88
N ASN A 54 5.91 -10.34 -56.61
CA ASN A 54 4.86 -11.30 -56.98
C ASN A 54 4.32 -12.12 -55.78
N SER A 55 4.76 -11.84 -54.55
CA SER A 55 4.24 -12.54 -53.36
C SER A 55 3.16 -11.72 -52.68
N LYS A 56 2.20 -12.44 -52.10
CA LYS A 56 1.19 -11.88 -51.20
C LYS A 56 1.73 -11.72 -49.78
N ASP A 57 2.89 -12.28 -49.47
CA ASP A 57 3.50 -12.23 -48.16
C ASP A 57 4.28 -10.93 -47.97
N PHE A 58 4.13 -10.34 -46.79
CA PHE A 58 4.84 -9.12 -46.43
C PHE A 58 5.46 -9.27 -45.04
N ALA A 59 6.63 -8.68 -44.87
CA ALA A 59 7.28 -8.55 -43.58
C ALA A 59 7.29 -7.07 -43.16
N VAL A 60 7.23 -6.82 -41.86
CA VAL A 60 7.25 -5.47 -41.30
C VAL A 60 8.58 -5.27 -40.59
N GLY A 61 9.18 -4.10 -40.79
CA GLY A 61 10.43 -3.72 -40.14
C GLY A 61 10.55 -2.22 -39.95
N ILE A 62 11.65 -1.80 -39.34
CA ILE A 62 11.93 -0.40 -39.01
C ILE A 62 13.10 0.09 -39.86
N ALA A 63 12.91 1.20 -40.58
CA ALA A 63 13.94 1.79 -41.42
C ALA A 63 15.12 2.32 -40.59
N TRP A 64 16.33 1.88 -40.93
CA TRP A 64 17.59 2.25 -40.28
C TRP A 64 18.65 2.66 -41.31
N PRO A 65 19.44 3.73 -41.09
CA PRO A 65 20.47 4.17 -42.02
C PRO A 65 21.78 3.41 -41.81
N SER A 66 22.48 3.09 -42.90
CA SER A 66 23.90 2.71 -42.90
C SER A 66 24.62 3.35 -44.08
N SER A 67 25.91 3.64 -43.93
CA SER A 67 26.77 4.14 -45.00
C SER A 67 27.49 3.02 -45.76
N ASP A 68 27.45 1.78 -45.24
CA ASP A 68 28.20 0.64 -45.76
C ASP A 68 27.48 -0.08 -46.91
N LEU A 69 26.20 0.23 -47.14
CA LEU A 69 25.37 -0.40 -48.18
C LEU A 69 25.31 0.45 -49.45
N PRO A 70 25.35 -0.15 -50.65
CA PRO A 70 25.16 0.59 -51.90
C PRO A 70 23.71 1.11 -52.05
N PRO A 71 23.49 2.22 -52.79
CA PRO A 71 22.21 2.95 -52.84
C PRO A 71 21.05 2.22 -53.56
N GLN A 72 21.24 0.99 -54.01
CA GLN A 72 20.17 0.16 -54.61
C GLN A 72 19.94 -1.13 -53.84
N CYS A 73 20.62 -1.31 -52.70
CA CYS A 73 20.50 -2.50 -51.86
C CYS A 73 19.88 -2.18 -50.51
N VAL A 74 19.10 -3.13 -49.99
CA VAL A 74 18.53 -3.11 -48.65
C VAL A 74 18.99 -4.34 -47.92
N SER A 75 19.51 -4.15 -46.70
CA SER A 75 19.84 -5.28 -45.85
C SER A 75 18.71 -5.59 -44.87
N VAL A 76 18.33 -6.85 -44.78
CA VAL A 76 17.31 -7.35 -43.84
C VAL A 76 17.84 -8.49 -43.00
N SER A 77 17.27 -8.64 -41.81
CA SER A 77 17.50 -9.79 -40.94
C SER A 77 16.91 -11.07 -41.52
N THR A 78 17.46 -12.22 -41.12
CA THR A 78 17.00 -13.54 -41.57
C THR A 78 15.51 -13.79 -41.32
N SER A 79 14.95 -13.31 -40.19
CA SER A 79 13.52 -13.48 -39.87
C SER A 79 12.60 -12.69 -40.82
N ILE A 80 12.97 -11.44 -41.16
CA ILE A 80 12.24 -10.61 -42.13
C ILE A 80 12.37 -11.19 -43.54
N TYR A 81 13.58 -11.64 -43.89
CA TYR A 81 13.89 -12.28 -45.16
C TYR A 81 13.04 -13.53 -45.41
N LEU A 82 12.95 -14.43 -44.43
CA LEU A 82 12.13 -15.65 -44.51
C LEU A 82 10.63 -15.35 -44.53
N THR A 83 10.17 -14.38 -43.74
CA THR A 83 8.74 -14.00 -43.68
C THR A 83 8.23 -13.39 -44.98
N ALA A 84 9.07 -12.59 -45.66
CA ALA A 84 8.73 -12.02 -46.96
C ALA A 84 8.95 -13.00 -48.13
N GLY A 85 9.41 -14.24 -47.87
CA GLY A 85 9.64 -15.27 -48.88
C GLY A 85 10.69 -14.90 -49.93
N LEU A 86 11.74 -14.18 -49.51
CA LEU A 86 12.73 -13.59 -50.42
C LEU A 86 13.82 -14.59 -50.83
N GLN A 87 14.35 -14.41 -52.04
CA GLN A 87 15.56 -15.09 -52.53
C GLN A 87 16.70 -14.08 -52.73
N ASP A 88 17.95 -14.54 -52.60
CA ASP A 88 19.11 -13.66 -52.68
C ASP A 88 19.20 -13.00 -54.05
N GLY A 89 19.35 -11.67 -54.05
CA GLY A 89 19.38 -10.86 -55.29
C GLY A 89 18.01 -10.54 -55.88
N GLN A 90 16.90 -10.92 -55.25
CA GLN A 90 15.56 -10.57 -55.72
C GLN A 90 15.23 -9.09 -55.43
N HIS A 91 14.49 -8.46 -56.34
CA HIS A 91 13.98 -7.11 -56.14
C HIS A 91 12.74 -7.10 -55.23
N VAL A 92 12.79 -6.31 -54.17
CA VAL A 92 11.73 -6.14 -53.16
C VAL A 92 11.14 -4.76 -53.23
N GLN A 93 9.81 -4.70 -53.09
CA GLN A 93 9.07 -3.46 -52.99
C GLN A 93 8.93 -3.06 -51.53
N VAL A 94 9.32 -1.82 -51.24
CA VAL A 94 9.20 -1.22 -49.90
C VAL A 94 8.03 -0.25 -49.90
N PHE A 95 7.12 -0.44 -48.96
CA PHE A 95 5.95 0.40 -48.77
C PHE A 95 6.01 1.14 -47.44
N PRO A 96 5.73 2.46 -47.40
CA PRO A 96 5.49 3.17 -46.15
C PRO A 96 4.27 2.57 -45.45
N PHE A 97 4.36 2.32 -44.14
CA PHE A 97 3.18 1.91 -43.38
C PHE A 97 2.20 3.10 -43.23
N PRO A 98 0.92 2.97 -43.61
CA PRO A 98 0.00 4.09 -43.59
C PRO A 98 -0.31 4.55 -42.16
N ARG A 99 -0.24 5.87 -41.91
CA ARG A 99 -0.67 6.48 -40.63
C ARG A 99 -2.19 6.66 -40.55
N THR A 100 -2.87 6.68 -41.69
CA THR A 100 -4.34 6.82 -41.82
C THR A 100 -4.86 5.83 -42.85
N VAL A 101 -6.08 5.32 -42.68
CA VAL A 101 -6.70 4.35 -43.59
C VAL A 101 -6.94 4.99 -44.95
N SER A 102 -6.07 4.71 -45.92
CA SER A 102 -6.24 5.14 -47.31
C SER A 102 -6.76 3.96 -48.13
N SER A 103 -7.89 4.16 -48.83
CA SER A 103 -8.58 3.15 -49.63
C SER A 103 -7.79 2.58 -50.82
N ASN A 104 -6.61 3.15 -51.13
CA ASN A 104 -5.81 2.77 -52.28
C ASN A 104 -4.55 1.95 -51.94
N ASN A 105 -4.40 1.34 -50.76
CA ASN A 105 -3.18 0.59 -50.45
C ASN A 105 -3.19 -0.83 -51.09
N PRO A 106 -2.24 -1.18 -52.00
CA PRO A 106 -2.24 -2.48 -52.69
C PRO A 106 -2.06 -3.69 -51.77
N LEU A 107 -1.54 -3.49 -50.55
CA LEU A 107 -1.26 -4.56 -49.58
C LEU A 107 -2.34 -4.75 -48.51
N GLY A 108 -3.38 -3.90 -48.47
CA GLY A 108 -4.45 -3.99 -47.45
C GLY A 108 -3.94 -3.89 -46.01
N LEU A 109 -2.91 -3.07 -45.75
CA LEU A 109 -2.31 -2.90 -44.43
C LEU A 109 -3.22 -2.04 -43.52
N PRO A 110 -3.35 -2.39 -42.22
CA PRO A 110 -4.09 -1.59 -41.24
C PRO A 110 -3.36 -0.27 -40.97
N ALA A 111 -4.05 0.71 -40.39
CA ALA A 111 -3.38 1.94 -39.92
C ALA A 111 -2.57 1.65 -38.64
N LEU A 112 -1.47 2.38 -38.40
CA LEU A 112 -0.66 2.25 -37.18
C LEU A 112 -1.48 2.38 -35.88
N THR A 113 -2.61 3.10 -35.90
CA THR A 113 -3.51 3.28 -34.76
C THR A 113 -4.41 2.08 -34.47
N GLN A 114 -4.55 1.13 -35.41
CA GLN A 114 -5.38 -0.06 -35.28
C GLN A 114 -4.59 -1.31 -34.86
N ILE A 115 -3.26 -1.19 -34.69
CA ILE A 115 -2.41 -2.29 -34.26
C ILE A 115 -2.59 -2.50 -32.75
N GLN A 116 -3.00 -3.71 -32.38
CA GLN A 116 -3.17 -4.11 -30.97
C GLN A 116 -1.95 -4.88 -30.47
N GLU A 117 -1.70 -4.79 -29.17
CA GLU A 117 -0.73 -5.65 -28.49
C GLU A 117 -1.28 -7.07 -28.38
N ALA A 118 -0.47 -8.06 -28.74
CA ALA A 118 -0.84 -9.46 -28.67
C ALA A 118 -0.83 -9.93 -27.20
N SER A 119 -1.94 -10.47 -26.72
CA SER A 119 -2.02 -11.13 -25.41
C SER A 119 -1.48 -12.57 -25.45
N GLU A 120 -1.71 -13.27 -26.55
CA GLU A 120 -1.32 -14.67 -26.76
C GLU A 120 -0.80 -14.90 -28.19
N ILE A 121 0.40 -15.50 -28.32
CA ILE A 121 0.97 -15.90 -29.62
C ILE A 121 1.25 -17.41 -29.60
N ARG A 122 0.66 -18.11 -30.58
CA ARG A 122 0.89 -19.54 -30.79
C ARG A 122 1.94 -19.76 -31.87
N LEU A 123 2.94 -20.57 -31.57
CA LEU A 123 4.05 -20.86 -32.47
C LEU A 123 4.15 -22.36 -32.72
N LYS A 124 4.35 -22.73 -33.97
CA LYS A 124 4.58 -24.10 -34.41
C LYS A 124 6.02 -24.27 -34.88
N GLU A 125 6.71 -25.29 -34.38
CA GLU A 125 8.08 -25.60 -34.80
C GLU A 125 8.08 -26.27 -36.21
N LEU A 126 8.85 -25.71 -37.14
CA LEU A 126 9.11 -26.26 -38.46
C LEU A 126 10.37 -27.14 -38.40
N GLN A 127 10.19 -28.46 -38.43
CA GLN A 127 11.33 -29.40 -38.43
C GLN A 127 12.01 -29.45 -39.81
N ARG A 128 13.34 -29.29 -39.84
CA ARG A 128 14.19 -29.68 -40.97
C ARG A 128 14.62 -31.13 -40.75
N ASN A 129 14.12 -32.04 -41.58
CA ASN A 129 14.59 -33.42 -41.78
C ASN A 129 14.41 -34.41 -40.60
N GLY A 130 13.30 -35.16 -40.62
CA GLY A 130 13.30 -36.64 -40.62
C GLY A 130 13.95 -37.45 -39.50
N ILE A 131 14.33 -36.88 -38.35
CA ILE A 131 14.86 -37.66 -37.21
C ILE A 131 14.04 -37.36 -35.95
N LEU A 132 13.18 -38.32 -35.58
CA LEU A 132 12.43 -38.34 -34.32
C LEU A 132 13.38 -38.51 -33.13
N LYS A 133 13.71 -37.42 -32.44
CA LYS A 133 14.11 -37.48 -31.03
C LYS A 133 12.88 -37.18 -30.16
N LYS A 134 12.51 -38.11 -29.29
CA LYS A 134 11.49 -37.91 -28.25
C LYS A 134 11.80 -36.63 -27.47
N PRO A 135 10.81 -35.78 -27.14
CA PRO A 135 11.04 -34.71 -26.18
C PRO A 135 11.40 -35.33 -24.82
N SER A 136 12.58 -34.98 -24.30
CA SER A 136 12.97 -35.28 -22.92
C SER A 136 12.03 -34.53 -21.96
N ALA A 137 11.68 -35.17 -20.85
CA ALA A 137 10.77 -34.78 -19.76
C ALA A 137 10.42 -33.28 -19.62
N PRO A 138 9.14 -32.94 -19.34
CA PRO A 138 8.70 -31.57 -19.12
C PRO A 138 9.17 -31.10 -17.73
N GLY A 139 10.29 -30.40 -17.69
CA GLY A 139 10.81 -29.81 -16.46
C GLY A 139 11.98 -28.89 -16.76
N GLN A 140 11.81 -27.59 -16.47
CA GLN A 140 12.75 -26.46 -16.64
C GLN A 140 13.27 -26.17 -18.05
N ARG A 141 13.42 -27.16 -18.94
CA ARG A 141 14.02 -26.99 -20.28
C ARG A 141 13.11 -26.27 -21.27
N GLY A 142 11.80 -26.47 -21.17
CA GLY A 142 10.81 -25.79 -22.01
C GLY A 142 10.72 -24.29 -21.74
N ASP A 143 11.00 -23.86 -20.51
CA ASP A 143 10.86 -22.46 -20.10
C ASP A 143 11.97 -21.59 -20.68
N TRP A 144 13.21 -22.10 -20.76
CA TRP A 144 14.31 -21.39 -21.43
C TRP A 144 14.07 -21.23 -22.93
N LEU A 145 13.55 -22.25 -23.62
CA LEU A 145 13.20 -22.14 -25.03
C LEU A 145 12.08 -21.11 -25.25
N LYS A 146 11.03 -21.14 -24.41
CA LYS A 146 9.95 -20.13 -24.43
C LYS A 146 10.50 -18.72 -24.19
N LEU A 147 11.45 -18.57 -23.26
CA LEU A 147 12.10 -17.29 -22.97
C LEU A 147 12.92 -16.78 -24.17
N SER A 148 13.74 -17.62 -24.79
CA SER A 148 14.53 -17.24 -25.97
C SER A 148 13.66 -16.88 -27.17
N VAL A 149 12.57 -17.63 -27.38
CA VAL A 149 11.58 -17.33 -28.42
C VAL A 149 10.85 -16.01 -28.13
N ARG A 150 10.57 -15.70 -26.85
CA ARG A 150 10.00 -14.42 -26.43
C ARG A 150 10.91 -13.26 -26.71
N GLU A 151 12.19 -13.38 -26.35
CA GLU A 151 13.20 -12.36 -26.63
C GLU A 151 13.25 -12.05 -28.13
N ALA A 152 13.28 -13.10 -28.97
CA ALA A 152 13.28 -12.94 -30.44
C ALA A 152 12.01 -12.25 -30.98
N LEU A 153 10.83 -12.52 -30.42
CA LEU A 153 9.58 -11.86 -30.81
C LEU A 153 9.51 -10.40 -30.36
N VAL A 154 9.93 -10.11 -29.13
CA VAL A 154 10.00 -8.74 -28.60
C VAL A 154 10.98 -7.90 -29.42
N ASP A 155 12.10 -8.48 -29.84
CA ASP A 155 13.08 -7.82 -30.69
C ASP A 155 12.51 -7.45 -32.07
N LEU A 156 11.57 -8.23 -32.62
CA LEU A 156 10.89 -7.91 -33.88
C LEU A 156 9.87 -6.76 -33.74
N LYS A 157 9.29 -6.59 -32.54
CA LYS A 157 8.23 -5.62 -32.19
C LYS A 157 6.91 -5.79 -32.94
N TYR A 158 6.94 -5.98 -34.26
CA TYR A 158 5.77 -6.19 -35.11
C TYR A 158 5.76 -7.62 -35.63
N VAL A 159 4.63 -8.30 -35.49
CA VAL A 159 4.45 -9.70 -35.89
C VAL A 159 3.24 -9.82 -36.80
N THR A 160 3.40 -10.57 -37.88
CA THR A 160 2.33 -10.90 -38.83
C THR A 160 1.85 -12.35 -38.62
N SER A 161 0.70 -12.70 -39.18
CA SER A 161 0.12 -14.05 -39.06
C SER A 161 0.93 -15.15 -39.74
N ALA A 162 1.89 -14.79 -40.59
CA ALA A 162 2.79 -15.70 -41.29
C ALA A 162 4.26 -15.51 -40.86
N GLN A 163 4.52 -14.87 -39.72
CA GLN A 163 5.87 -14.58 -39.26
C GLN A 163 6.67 -15.87 -39.02
N VAL A 164 7.85 -15.94 -39.63
CA VAL A 164 8.83 -17.01 -39.43
C VAL A 164 9.95 -16.47 -38.52
N LEU A 165 10.32 -17.23 -37.50
CA LEU A 165 11.43 -16.93 -36.60
C LEU A 165 12.47 -18.06 -36.63
N GLU A 166 13.75 -17.68 -36.62
CA GLU A 166 14.85 -18.60 -36.33
C GLU A 166 15.46 -18.26 -34.98
N VAL A 167 15.52 -19.23 -34.07
CA VAL A 167 16.10 -19.07 -32.73
C VAL A 167 17.25 -20.06 -32.57
N PRO A 168 18.48 -19.59 -32.32
CA PRO A 168 19.59 -20.46 -31.98
C PRO A 168 19.40 -20.98 -30.55
N TYR A 169 19.30 -22.30 -30.39
CA TYR A 169 19.14 -22.97 -29.10
C TYR A 169 19.99 -24.24 -29.08
N GLU A 170 20.87 -24.39 -28.07
CA GLU A 170 21.72 -25.59 -27.89
C GLU A 170 22.52 -26.00 -29.14
N GLN A 171 23.15 -25.04 -29.82
CA GLN A 171 23.96 -25.24 -31.06
C GLN A 171 23.15 -25.63 -32.31
N GLU A 172 21.81 -25.67 -32.24
CA GLU A 172 20.92 -25.87 -33.38
C GLU A 172 20.05 -24.61 -33.63
N THR A 173 19.77 -24.29 -34.90
CA THR A 173 18.82 -23.22 -35.26
C THR A 173 17.43 -23.81 -35.45
N ARG A 174 16.53 -23.49 -34.50
CA ARG A 174 15.13 -23.94 -34.53
C ARG A 174 14.26 -22.91 -35.23
N ARG A 175 13.36 -23.37 -36.10
CA ARG A 175 12.46 -22.52 -36.88
C ARG A 175 11.05 -22.59 -36.32
N PHE A 176 10.42 -21.44 -36.10
CA PHE A 176 9.05 -21.34 -35.62
C PHE A 176 8.19 -20.50 -36.56
N VAL A 177 6.93 -20.88 -36.73
CA VAL A 177 5.93 -20.12 -37.49
C VAL A 177 4.75 -19.78 -36.60
N VAL A 178 4.34 -18.51 -36.64
CA VAL A 178 3.13 -18.04 -35.95
C VAL A 178 1.91 -18.71 -36.59
N THR A 179 1.08 -19.33 -35.76
CA THR A 179 -0.20 -19.92 -36.19
C THR A 179 -1.33 -19.09 -35.58
N PRO A 180 -2.31 -18.62 -36.36
CA PRO A 180 -3.46 -17.91 -35.82
C PRO A 180 -4.28 -18.83 -34.89
N SER A 181 -4.79 -18.30 -33.78
CA SER A 181 -5.61 -19.08 -32.84
C SER A 181 -6.98 -19.40 -33.46
N PRO A 182 -7.51 -20.63 -33.29
CA PRO A 182 -8.85 -20.99 -33.77
C PRO A 182 -9.97 -20.26 -33.02
N SER A 183 -9.71 -19.74 -31.81
CA SER A 183 -10.69 -18.99 -31.01
C SER A 183 -11.11 -17.65 -31.63
N GLN A 184 -10.28 -17.04 -32.49
CA GLN A 184 -10.66 -15.83 -33.25
C GLN A 184 -11.53 -16.14 -34.49
N GLN A 185 -11.74 -17.41 -34.85
CA GLN A 185 -12.65 -17.78 -35.95
C GLN A 185 -14.13 -17.73 -35.53
N ILE A 186 -14.42 -17.70 -34.22
CA ILE A 186 -15.80 -17.73 -33.70
C ILE A 186 -16.35 -16.31 -33.45
N GLU A 187 -15.50 -15.31 -33.19
CA GLU A 187 -15.93 -13.91 -33.03
C GLU A 187 -16.25 -13.20 -34.35
N ASN A 188 -16.00 -13.82 -35.50
CA ASN A 188 -16.03 -13.16 -36.80
C ASN A 188 -17.19 -13.61 -37.69
N LEU A 189 -18.43 -13.36 -37.23
CA LEU A 189 -19.57 -13.26 -38.15
C LEU A 189 -19.44 -11.99 -39.03
N GLU A 190 -18.83 -10.93 -38.51
CA GLU A 190 -18.45 -9.73 -39.29
C GLU A 190 -17.33 -10.02 -40.29
N ALA A 191 -16.26 -10.74 -39.92
CA ALA A 191 -15.22 -11.08 -40.92
C ALA A 191 -15.64 -12.17 -41.92
N LYS A 192 -16.73 -12.91 -41.70
CA LYS A 192 -17.37 -13.72 -42.77
C LYS A 192 -18.10 -12.83 -43.79
N PHE A 193 -18.61 -11.67 -43.37
CA PHE A 193 -19.13 -10.65 -44.28
C PHE A 193 -18.00 -9.90 -44.98
N ASP A 194 -16.89 -9.60 -44.31
CA ASP A 194 -15.70 -9.00 -44.94
C ASP A 194 -14.92 -9.99 -45.83
N ALA A 195 -15.08 -11.30 -45.63
CA ALA A 195 -14.57 -12.32 -46.55
C ALA A 195 -15.29 -12.34 -47.92
N LEU A 196 -16.43 -11.66 -48.04
CA LEU A 196 -17.08 -11.38 -49.33
C LEU A 196 -16.51 -10.12 -50.01
N ALA A 197 -15.67 -9.33 -49.33
CA ALA A 197 -14.92 -8.25 -49.96
C ALA A 197 -13.68 -8.83 -50.68
N LEU A 198 -13.37 -8.27 -51.86
CA LEU A 198 -12.35 -8.77 -52.81
C LEU A 198 -10.90 -8.85 -52.28
N ALA A 199 -10.61 -8.46 -51.02
CA ALA A 199 -9.33 -8.69 -50.35
C ALA A 199 -9.49 -8.75 -48.82
N PRO A 200 -9.04 -9.82 -48.11
CA PRO A 200 -9.15 -9.91 -46.66
C PRO A 200 -8.24 -8.89 -45.97
N ALA A 201 -8.77 -8.18 -44.96
CA ALA A 201 -8.01 -7.28 -44.11
C ALA A 201 -6.93 -8.07 -43.34
N ARG A 202 -5.67 -7.68 -43.50
CA ARG A 202 -4.51 -8.40 -42.92
C ARG A 202 -4.16 -7.79 -41.57
N GLN A 203 -4.01 -8.61 -40.54
CA GLN A 203 -3.74 -8.15 -39.18
C GLN A 203 -2.23 -8.15 -38.87
N VAL A 204 -1.79 -7.13 -38.13
CA VAL A 204 -0.43 -6.96 -37.61
C VAL A 204 -0.56 -6.70 -36.12
N TRP A 205 0.28 -7.33 -35.32
CA TRP A 205 0.28 -7.18 -33.86
C TRP A 205 1.60 -6.61 -33.36
N THR A 206 1.56 -5.92 -32.22
CA THR A 206 2.75 -5.58 -31.44
C THR A 206 2.98 -6.59 -30.32
N VAL A 207 4.24 -6.92 -30.04
CA VAL A 207 4.60 -7.87 -28.97
C VAL A 207 5.33 -7.16 -27.84
N GLY A 208 4.82 -7.36 -26.62
CA GLY A 208 5.39 -6.84 -25.38
C GLY A 208 5.97 -7.95 -24.50
N TRP A 209 6.55 -7.56 -23.37
CA TRP A 209 6.98 -8.50 -22.32
C TRP A 209 5.81 -9.02 -21.48
N ASP A 210 4.58 -8.71 -21.81
CA ASP A 210 3.35 -9.21 -21.19
C ASP A 210 2.69 -10.31 -22.03
N THR A 211 3.08 -10.43 -23.30
CA THR A 211 2.56 -11.44 -24.22
C THR A 211 2.91 -12.87 -23.77
N SER A 212 1.89 -13.72 -23.69
CA SER A 212 2.03 -15.15 -23.42
C SER A 212 2.36 -15.93 -24.71
N ILE A 213 3.29 -16.88 -24.63
CA ILE A 213 3.75 -17.67 -25.78
C ILE A 213 3.45 -19.15 -25.55
N ILE A 214 2.73 -19.74 -26.50
CA ILE A 214 2.39 -21.16 -26.50
C ILE A 214 3.11 -21.83 -27.68
N LEU A 215 4.01 -22.76 -27.36
CA LEU A 215 4.67 -23.63 -28.33
C LEU A 215 3.76 -24.85 -28.58
N VAL A 216 3.20 -24.94 -29.79
CA VAL A 216 2.34 -26.06 -30.19
C VAL A 216 3.22 -27.21 -30.66
N GLY A 217 3.27 -28.30 -29.88
CA GLY A 217 3.87 -29.56 -30.31
C GLY A 217 3.03 -30.24 -31.40
N ASN A 218 3.67 -30.99 -32.30
CA ASN A 218 3.00 -31.68 -33.42
C ASN A 218 2.11 -32.89 -33.01
N THR A 219 1.74 -33.01 -31.74
CA THR A 219 0.85 -34.05 -31.25
C THR A 219 -0.60 -33.61 -31.50
N ASN A 220 -1.25 -34.24 -32.47
CA ASN A 220 -2.70 -34.19 -32.66
C ASN A 220 -3.41 -34.88 -31.49
N GLU A 221 -3.33 -34.29 -30.30
CA GLU A 221 -4.21 -34.59 -29.18
C GLU A 221 -5.04 -33.34 -28.94
N ILE A 222 -6.29 -33.42 -29.39
CA ILE A 222 -7.35 -32.47 -29.05
C ILE A 222 -7.66 -32.74 -27.57
N GLU A 223 -6.90 -32.14 -26.67
CA GLU A 223 -7.36 -31.91 -25.31
C GLU A 223 -8.05 -30.55 -25.29
N ASN A 224 -9.38 -30.58 -25.18
CA ASN A 224 -10.18 -29.44 -24.81
C ASN A 224 -9.82 -29.01 -23.38
N HIS A 225 -8.69 -28.33 -23.19
CA HIS A 225 -8.46 -27.55 -22.00
C HIS A 225 -9.22 -26.24 -22.14
N SER A 226 -10.51 -26.28 -21.81
CA SER A 226 -11.17 -25.13 -21.21
C SER A 226 -10.29 -24.66 -20.04
N SER A 227 -9.93 -23.39 -20.02
CA SER A 227 -9.23 -22.71 -18.93
C SER A 227 -9.92 -23.00 -17.58
N LEU A 228 -9.48 -24.04 -16.91
CA LEU A 228 -9.78 -24.35 -15.51
C LEU A 228 -8.52 -24.03 -14.70
N PRO A 229 -8.67 -23.49 -13.47
CA PRO A 229 -7.54 -23.25 -12.59
C PRO A 229 -6.76 -24.54 -12.37
N GLU A 230 -5.43 -24.46 -12.28
CA GLU A 230 -4.56 -25.61 -12.02
C GLU A 230 -4.97 -26.27 -10.71
N VAL A 231 -5.74 -27.36 -10.81
CA VAL A 231 -6.05 -28.23 -9.68
C VAL A 231 -4.79 -28.98 -9.31
N GLU A 232 -4.02 -28.45 -8.34
CA GLU A 232 -2.92 -29.17 -7.72
C GLU A 232 -3.46 -30.39 -6.97
N VAL A 233 -3.56 -31.53 -7.66
CA VAL A 233 -3.74 -32.83 -7.01
C VAL A 233 -2.39 -33.17 -6.36
N LEU A 234 -2.21 -32.75 -5.11
CA LEU A 234 -1.01 -33.09 -4.33
C LEU A 234 -0.89 -34.62 -4.23
N ALA A 235 0.17 -35.16 -4.81
CA ALA A 235 0.48 -36.59 -4.74
C ALA A 235 0.78 -36.99 -3.28
N GLN A 236 0.28 -38.17 -2.91
CA GLN A 236 0.32 -38.76 -1.57
C GLN A 236 1.75 -38.74 -0.97
N GLY A 237 1.98 -37.85 0.02
CA GLY A 237 3.18 -37.81 0.83
C GLY A 237 3.02 -38.60 2.15
N ASN A 238 4.14 -39.03 2.74
CA ASN A 238 4.17 -39.83 3.98
C ASN A 238 3.48 -39.13 5.18
N GLU A 239 2.52 -39.84 5.78
CA GLU A 239 1.49 -39.36 6.72
C GLU A 239 1.98 -38.60 7.96
N ASN A 240 3.15 -38.96 8.51
CA ASN A 240 3.65 -38.31 9.74
C ASN A 240 4.40 -37.00 9.47
N THR A 241 4.97 -36.82 8.27
CA THR A 241 5.81 -35.65 7.96
C THR A 241 5.03 -34.36 7.73
N ALA A 242 3.74 -34.44 7.39
CA ALA A 242 2.94 -33.27 7.02
C ALA A 242 2.53 -32.40 8.21
N TYR A 243 2.21 -33.01 9.36
CA TYR A 243 1.94 -32.24 10.59
C TYR A 243 3.24 -31.79 11.27
N ASP A 244 4.31 -32.59 11.16
CA ASP A 244 5.64 -32.23 11.65
C ASP A 244 6.22 -31.00 10.93
N SER A 245 5.71 -30.68 9.73
CA SER A 245 6.07 -29.44 9.02
C SER A 245 5.38 -28.19 9.57
N VAL A 246 4.44 -28.31 10.52
CA VAL A 246 3.73 -27.18 11.12
C VAL A 246 4.08 -27.07 12.60
N GLY A 247 4.99 -26.16 12.93
CA GLY A 247 5.41 -25.91 14.31
C GLY A 247 4.42 -25.06 15.12
N GLY A 248 4.26 -25.38 16.41
CA GLY A 248 3.67 -24.49 17.42
C GLY A 248 2.13 -24.47 17.52
N LEU A 249 1.40 -25.15 16.63
CA LEU A 249 -0.08 -25.16 16.59
C LEU A 249 -0.71 -26.47 17.08
N ASN A 250 -0.04 -27.18 18.00
CA ASN A 250 -0.45 -28.54 18.41
C ASN A 250 -1.88 -28.63 18.96
N LYS A 251 -2.34 -27.61 19.70
CA LYS A 251 -3.72 -27.58 20.24
C LYS A 251 -4.75 -27.46 19.13
N GLN A 252 -4.53 -26.53 18.20
CA GLN A 252 -5.40 -26.30 17.05
C GLN A 252 -5.39 -27.48 16.09
N ILE A 253 -4.23 -28.10 15.87
CA ILE A 253 -4.10 -29.31 15.05
C ILE A 253 -4.90 -30.46 15.66
N ALA A 254 -4.84 -30.68 16.98
CA ALA A 254 -5.62 -31.72 17.64
C ALA A 254 -7.14 -31.50 17.46
N GLU A 255 -7.61 -30.27 17.65
CA GLU A 255 -9.03 -29.94 17.44
C GLU A 255 -9.47 -30.17 15.99
N ILE A 256 -8.66 -29.75 15.01
CA ILE A 256 -8.95 -29.95 13.59
C ILE A 256 -8.93 -31.44 13.23
N ARG A 257 -7.97 -32.19 13.79
CA ARG A 257 -7.84 -33.63 13.58
C ARG A 257 -9.11 -34.35 14.03
N ASP A 258 -9.61 -34.06 15.22
CA ASP A 258 -10.85 -34.67 15.73
C ASP A 258 -12.06 -34.32 14.83
N LEU A 259 -12.12 -33.08 14.33
CA LEU A 259 -13.20 -32.62 13.46
C LEU A 259 -13.15 -33.23 12.04
N LEU A 260 -11.96 -33.58 11.53
CA LEU A 260 -11.79 -34.10 10.17
C LEU A 260 -11.68 -35.63 10.10
N GLU A 261 -10.93 -36.25 11.02
CA GLU A 261 -10.71 -37.70 10.99
C GLU A 261 -12.01 -38.46 11.25
N ILE A 262 -12.83 -38.04 12.22
CA ILE A 262 -14.04 -38.78 12.60
C ILE A 262 -15.05 -38.82 11.43
N PRO A 263 -15.39 -37.70 10.76
CA PRO A 263 -16.33 -37.73 9.63
C PRO A 263 -15.79 -38.46 8.40
N LEU A 264 -14.49 -38.35 8.10
CA LEU A 264 -13.90 -38.95 6.91
C LEU A 264 -13.68 -40.47 7.07
N THR A 265 -13.24 -40.92 8.24
CA THR A 265 -12.92 -42.34 8.50
C THR A 265 -14.13 -43.14 8.95
N ARG A 266 -15.00 -42.60 9.81
CA ARG A 266 -16.11 -43.33 10.44
C ARG A 266 -17.43 -42.55 10.40
N PRO A 267 -18.00 -42.28 9.21
CA PRO A 267 -19.28 -41.60 9.08
C PRO A 267 -20.46 -42.40 9.67
N GLU A 268 -20.33 -43.72 9.81
CA GLU A 268 -21.36 -44.59 10.40
C GLU A 268 -21.68 -44.22 11.85
N LEU A 269 -20.70 -43.70 12.60
CA LEU A 269 -20.92 -43.25 13.98
C LEU A 269 -21.91 -42.09 14.04
N PHE A 270 -21.78 -41.12 13.13
CA PHE A 270 -22.72 -40.00 13.01
C PHE A 270 -24.12 -40.48 12.63
N ARG A 271 -24.21 -41.46 11.72
CA ARG A 271 -25.50 -42.08 11.34
C ARG A 271 -26.17 -42.80 12.49
N TYR A 272 -25.40 -43.57 13.29
CA TYR A 272 -25.93 -44.29 14.45
C TYR A 272 -26.57 -43.35 15.48
N PHE A 273 -25.94 -42.20 15.73
CA PHE A 273 -26.47 -41.19 16.64
C PHE A 273 -27.49 -40.24 16.00
N GLY A 274 -27.76 -40.35 14.69
CA GLY A 274 -28.62 -39.41 13.96
C GLY A 274 -28.07 -37.97 13.94
N LEU A 275 -26.75 -37.81 14.12
CA LEU A 275 -26.08 -36.53 14.17
C LEU A 275 -25.57 -36.15 12.77
N LYS A 276 -25.69 -34.87 12.41
CA LYS A 276 -25.07 -34.34 11.19
C LYS A 276 -23.54 -34.18 11.42
N PRO A 277 -22.68 -34.67 10.51
CA PRO A 277 -21.25 -34.41 10.60
C PRO A 277 -20.97 -32.92 10.36
N PRO A 278 -19.93 -32.34 11.00
CA PRO A 278 -19.51 -30.97 10.74
C PRO A 278 -19.00 -30.83 9.30
N ARG A 279 -19.43 -29.79 8.58
CA ARG A 279 -19.16 -29.60 7.14
C ARG A 279 -18.09 -28.57 6.85
N GLY A 280 -17.98 -27.55 7.71
CA GLY A 280 -17.09 -26.42 7.48
C GLY A 280 -16.28 -26.02 8.70
N ILE A 281 -14.99 -25.79 8.47
CA ILE A 281 -14.06 -25.22 9.46
C ILE A 281 -13.59 -23.86 8.92
N LEU A 282 -13.70 -22.82 9.73
CA LEU A 282 -13.20 -21.48 9.43
C LEU A 282 -11.95 -21.19 10.27
N LEU A 283 -10.80 -21.08 9.62
CA LEU A 283 -9.53 -20.69 10.22
C LEU A 283 -9.37 -19.18 10.12
N HIS A 284 -9.32 -18.48 11.25
CA HIS A 284 -9.14 -17.02 11.26
C HIS A 284 -7.97 -16.58 12.14
N GLY A 285 -7.37 -15.44 11.81
CA GLY A 285 -6.31 -14.86 12.62
C GLY A 285 -5.46 -13.83 11.88
N PRO A 286 -4.47 -13.21 12.54
CA PRO A 286 -3.56 -12.25 11.91
C PRO A 286 -2.84 -12.82 10.67
N PRO A 287 -2.47 -11.99 9.69
CA PRO A 287 -1.73 -12.45 8.52
C PRO A 287 -0.35 -12.99 8.93
N GLY A 288 0.15 -13.98 8.18
CA GLY A 288 1.48 -14.57 8.41
C GLY A 288 1.56 -15.64 9.51
N THR A 289 0.45 -15.99 10.17
CA THR A 289 0.37 -17.10 11.16
C THR A 289 0.44 -18.50 10.55
N GLY A 290 0.42 -18.61 9.22
CA GLY A 290 0.51 -19.88 8.53
C GLY A 290 -0.84 -20.60 8.37
N LYS A 291 -1.97 -19.87 8.37
CA LYS A 291 -3.32 -20.46 8.19
C LYS A 291 -3.43 -21.28 6.89
N THR A 292 -2.98 -20.71 5.78
CA THR A 292 -2.92 -21.40 4.48
C THR A 292 -1.99 -22.60 4.53
N HIS A 293 -0.84 -22.48 5.20
CA HIS A 293 0.12 -23.58 5.33
C HIS A 293 -0.46 -24.72 6.17
N LEU A 294 -1.16 -24.41 7.26
CA LEU A 294 -1.89 -25.38 8.07
C LEU A 294 -2.98 -26.07 7.25
N ALA A 295 -3.80 -25.32 6.50
CA ALA A 295 -4.84 -25.89 5.66
C ALA A 295 -4.28 -26.86 4.60
N ARG A 296 -3.14 -26.50 3.97
CA ARG A 296 -2.44 -27.37 3.01
C ARG A 296 -1.81 -28.60 3.68
N ALA A 297 -1.24 -28.45 4.87
CA ALA A 297 -0.66 -29.56 5.63
C ALA A 297 -1.72 -30.58 6.06
N ILE A 298 -2.88 -30.10 6.54
CA ILE A 298 -4.04 -30.93 6.84
C ILE A 298 -4.46 -31.70 5.59
N ALA A 299 -4.61 -31.00 4.48
CA ALA A 299 -4.96 -31.58 3.19
C ALA A 299 -3.99 -32.72 2.79
N ALA A 300 -2.68 -32.48 2.88
CA ALA A 300 -1.66 -33.46 2.54
C ALA A 300 -1.63 -34.68 3.49
N SER A 301 -2.01 -34.50 4.75
CA SER A 301 -2.02 -35.58 5.75
C SER A 301 -3.22 -36.52 5.62
N THR A 302 -4.36 -36.01 5.16
CA THR A 302 -5.57 -36.81 4.95
C THR A 302 -5.48 -37.61 3.66
N LYS A 303 -5.90 -38.89 3.68
CA LYS A 303 -6.00 -39.79 2.50
C LYS A 303 -7.06 -39.36 1.47
N SER A 304 -7.50 -38.11 1.51
CA SER A 304 -8.61 -37.57 0.74
C SER A 304 -8.08 -36.73 -0.42
N ALA A 305 -8.88 -36.60 -1.48
CA ALA A 305 -8.56 -35.64 -2.54
C ALA A 305 -8.59 -34.22 -1.97
N VAL A 306 -7.69 -33.35 -2.43
CA VAL A 306 -7.62 -31.96 -1.97
C VAL A 306 -7.83 -31.06 -3.17
N LEU A 307 -8.70 -30.06 -3.02
CA LEU A 307 -8.89 -28.99 -3.96
C LEU A 307 -8.61 -27.66 -3.25
N VAL A 308 -7.52 -27.00 -3.62
CA VAL A 308 -7.17 -25.67 -3.09
C VAL A 308 -7.66 -24.62 -4.08
N ILE A 309 -8.41 -23.65 -3.59
CA ILE A 309 -8.94 -22.54 -4.39
C ILE A 309 -8.57 -21.23 -3.70
N ASN A 310 -7.98 -20.30 -4.45
CA ASN A 310 -7.71 -18.97 -3.94
C ASN A 310 -8.91 -18.05 -4.20
N GLY A 311 -9.32 -17.28 -3.20
CA GLY A 311 -10.43 -16.33 -3.30
C GLY A 311 -10.32 -15.36 -4.49
N PRO A 312 -9.18 -14.66 -4.67
CA PRO A 312 -8.99 -13.73 -5.79
C PRO A 312 -9.03 -14.40 -7.17
N GLU A 313 -8.62 -15.66 -7.28
CA GLU A 313 -8.58 -16.41 -8.55
C GLU A 313 -9.98 -16.69 -9.12
N LEU A 314 -10.97 -16.78 -8.24
CA LEU A 314 -12.36 -16.93 -8.62
C LEU A 314 -12.99 -15.59 -9.05
N SER A 315 -12.47 -14.46 -8.58
CA SER A 315 -12.98 -13.14 -8.97
C SER A 315 -12.59 -12.81 -10.42
N SER A 316 -13.57 -12.75 -11.32
CA SER A 316 -13.36 -12.31 -12.71
C SER A 316 -14.23 -11.10 -13.03
N ALA A 317 -13.82 -10.31 -14.03
CA ALA A 317 -14.54 -9.12 -14.46
C ALA A 317 -15.88 -9.44 -15.15
N TYR A 318 -16.09 -10.69 -15.57
CA TYR A 318 -17.24 -11.12 -16.35
C TYR A 318 -18.33 -11.70 -15.46
N HIS A 319 -19.55 -11.16 -15.61
CA HIS A 319 -20.71 -11.57 -14.82
C HIS A 319 -21.03 -13.07 -14.99
N GLY A 320 -21.18 -13.79 -13.88
CA GLY A 320 -21.63 -15.19 -13.83
C GLY A 320 -20.54 -16.25 -14.01
N GLU A 321 -19.35 -15.89 -14.46
CA GLU A 321 -18.23 -16.83 -14.63
C GLU A 321 -17.71 -17.32 -13.26
N THR A 322 -17.61 -16.43 -12.28
CA THR A 322 -17.23 -16.74 -10.89
C THR A 322 -18.17 -17.78 -10.26
N GLU A 323 -19.48 -17.65 -10.49
CA GLU A 323 -20.49 -18.58 -9.97
C GLU A 323 -20.41 -19.95 -10.65
N ALA A 324 -20.21 -19.97 -11.98
CA ALA A 324 -20.08 -21.20 -12.74
C ALA A 324 -18.82 -21.97 -12.30
N LYS A 325 -17.67 -21.30 -12.21
CA LYS A 325 -16.42 -21.87 -11.70
C LYS A 325 -16.60 -22.47 -10.31
N LEU A 326 -17.24 -21.73 -9.41
CA LEU A 326 -17.47 -22.21 -8.05
C LEU A 326 -18.36 -23.46 -8.04
N ARG A 327 -19.45 -23.48 -8.84
CA ARG A 327 -20.28 -24.68 -8.99
C ARG A 327 -19.50 -25.86 -9.56
N ASP A 328 -18.64 -25.63 -10.55
CA ASP A 328 -17.90 -26.69 -11.22
C ASP A 328 -16.81 -27.29 -10.31
N VAL A 329 -16.12 -26.47 -9.51
CA VAL A 329 -15.17 -26.99 -8.50
C VAL A 329 -15.88 -27.85 -7.46
N PHE A 330 -17.07 -27.45 -6.98
CA PHE A 330 -17.83 -28.28 -6.04
C PHE A 330 -18.40 -29.55 -6.67
N LYS A 331 -18.73 -29.55 -7.97
CA LYS A 331 -19.08 -30.79 -8.70
C LYS A 331 -17.87 -31.72 -8.79
N GLU A 332 -16.69 -31.18 -9.09
CA GLU A 332 -15.45 -31.96 -9.13
C GLU A 332 -15.10 -32.55 -7.76
N ALA A 333 -15.27 -31.76 -6.69
CA ALA A 333 -15.10 -32.21 -5.31
C ALA A 333 -16.02 -33.39 -4.97
N ARG A 334 -17.28 -33.34 -5.42
CA ARG A 334 -18.25 -34.44 -5.23
C ARG A 334 -17.82 -35.70 -5.98
N ASN A 335 -17.33 -35.56 -7.21
CA ASN A 335 -16.83 -36.69 -8.00
C ASN A 335 -15.59 -37.34 -7.38
N LYS A 336 -14.75 -36.56 -6.68
CA LYS A 336 -13.52 -37.01 -6.01
C LYS A 336 -13.73 -37.40 -4.53
N SER A 337 -14.96 -37.66 -4.09
CA SER A 337 -15.28 -38.03 -2.70
C SER A 337 -14.54 -39.30 -2.24
N PRO A 338 -13.90 -39.32 -1.05
CA PRO A 338 -13.82 -38.26 -0.03
C PRO A 338 -12.84 -37.13 -0.41
N CYS A 339 -13.29 -35.88 -0.31
CA CYS A 339 -12.54 -34.70 -0.75
C CYS A 339 -12.57 -33.56 0.28
N ILE A 340 -11.48 -32.81 0.39
CA ILE A 340 -11.37 -31.57 1.18
C ILE A 340 -11.25 -30.40 0.22
N VAL A 341 -12.10 -29.40 0.40
CA VAL A 341 -12.05 -28.14 -0.37
C VAL A 341 -11.45 -27.06 0.53
N VAL A 342 -10.28 -26.56 0.19
CA VAL A 342 -9.62 -25.45 0.89
C VAL A 342 -9.91 -24.17 0.13
N LEU A 343 -10.66 -23.27 0.74
CA LEU A 343 -10.93 -21.93 0.23
C LEU A 343 -10.00 -20.95 0.96
N ASP A 344 -8.98 -20.45 0.26
CA ASP A 344 -8.04 -19.47 0.81
C ASP A 344 -8.56 -18.04 0.61
N GLU A 345 -8.42 -17.18 1.63
CA GLU A 345 -8.87 -15.78 1.59
C GLU A 345 -10.36 -15.62 1.25
N VAL A 346 -11.22 -16.34 1.98
CA VAL A 346 -12.68 -16.34 1.73
C VAL A 346 -13.34 -14.96 1.91
N ASP A 347 -12.69 -14.05 2.63
CA ASP A 347 -13.13 -12.66 2.80
C ASP A 347 -13.08 -11.85 1.50
N ALA A 348 -12.27 -12.25 0.52
CA ALA A 348 -12.26 -11.62 -0.81
C ALA A 348 -13.51 -11.98 -1.62
N LEU A 349 -14.07 -13.18 -1.42
CA LEU A 349 -15.25 -13.67 -2.13
C LEU A 349 -16.56 -13.32 -1.44
N VAL A 350 -16.52 -13.19 -0.11
CA VAL A 350 -17.73 -13.10 0.71
C VAL A 350 -17.68 -11.89 1.66
N PRO A 351 -17.81 -10.66 1.13
CA PRO A 351 -17.99 -9.50 1.97
C PRO A 351 -19.40 -9.46 2.58
N ARG A 352 -19.55 -8.71 3.68
CA ARG A 352 -20.86 -8.44 4.29
C ARG A 352 -21.81 -7.70 3.34
N ARG A 353 -23.08 -8.13 3.32
CA ARG A 353 -24.15 -7.56 2.48
C ARG A 353 -24.46 -6.09 2.74
N GLU A 354 -24.22 -5.60 3.95
CA GLU A 354 -24.66 -4.28 4.44
C GLU A 354 -23.57 -3.19 4.38
N GLU A 355 -22.29 -3.55 4.56
CA GLU A 355 -21.18 -2.57 4.72
C GLU A 355 -20.27 -2.46 3.48
N GLY A 356 -20.41 -3.34 2.47
CA GLY A 356 -19.50 -3.37 1.32
C GLY A 356 -19.91 -2.47 0.16
N ALA A 357 -18.97 -1.69 -0.37
CA ALA A 357 -18.99 -1.15 -1.74
C ALA A 357 -18.87 -2.25 -2.83
N GLY A 358 -19.25 -3.49 -2.47
CA GLY A 358 -19.20 -4.67 -3.32
C GLY A 358 -20.36 -4.66 -4.30
N GLY A 359 -20.06 -4.91 -5.58
CA GLY A 359 -21.06 -4.97 -6.63
C GLY A 359 -22.11 -6.05 -6.35
N GLU A 360 -23.28 -5.93 -7.00
CA GLU A 360 -24.36 -6.94 -6.92
C GLU A 360 -23.86 -8.37 -7.23
N VAL A 361 -22.80 -8.47 -8.04
CA VAL A 361 -22.10 -9.71 -8.39
C VAL A 361 -21.61 -10.47 -7.16
N GLU A 362 -20.93 -9.80 -6.23
CA GLU A 362 -20.37 -10.45 -5.02
C GLU A 362 -21.49 -11.00 -4.13
N LYS A 363 -22.59 -10.25 -3.98
CA LYS A 363 -23.76 -10.72 -3.22
C LYS A 363 -24.38 -11.99 -3.81
N ARG A 364 -24.38 -12.13 -5.14
CA ARG A 364 -24.86 -13.35 -5.82
C ARG A 364 -23.88 -14.52 -5.70
N VAL A 365 -22.57 -14.26 -5.71
CA VAL A 365 -21.55 -15.28 -5.43
C VAL A 365 -21.72 -15.82 -4.00
N VAL A 366 -21.95 -14.93 -3.01
CA VAL A 366 -22.26 -15.34 -1.63
C VAL A 366 -23.51 -16.20 -1.56
N ALA A 367 -24.60 -15.77 -2.21
CA ALA A 367 -25.83 -16.55 -2.25
C ALA A 367 -25.64 -17.92 -2.92
N THR A 368 -24.82 -17.98 -3.98
CA THR A 368 -24.48 -19.22 -4.67
C THR A 368 -23.67 -20.16 -3.78
N LEU A 369 -22.63 -19.67 -3.11
CA LEU A 369 -21.83 -20.47 -2.17
C LEU A 369 -22.70 -21.00 -1.01
N LEU A 370 -23.57 -20.17 -0.44
CA LEU A 370 -24.51 -20.59 0.60
C LEU A 370 -25.44 -21.71 0.10
N THR A 371 -26.01 -21.54 -1.09
CA THR A 371 -26.88 -22.54 -1.72
C THR A 371 -26.13 -23.83 -2.01
N ILE A 372 -24.85 -23.78 -2.37
CA ILE A 372 -24.05 -24.98 -2.63
C ILE A 372 -23.75 -25.72 -1.33
N LEU A 373 -23.40 -25.01 -0.25
CA LEU A 373 -23.14 -25.60 1.07
C LEU A 373 -24.41 -26.23 1.66
N ASP A 374 -25.54 -25.52 1.62
CA ASP A 374 -26.84 -26.03 2.06
C ASP A 374 -27.33 -27.17 1.13
N GLY A 375 -27.13 -27.04 -0.18
CA GLY A 375 -27.46 -28.07 -1.17
C GLY A 375 -26.55 -29.30 -1.15
N MET A 376 -25.58 -29.37 -0.24
CA MET A 376 -24.90 -30.63 0.10
C MET A 376 -25.70 -31.46 1.13
N GLU A 377 -26.75 -30.91 1.72
CA GLU A 377 -27.56 -31.58 2.74
C GLU A 377 -28.51 -32.64 2.15
N ASP A 378 -29.03 -32.43 0.94
CA ASP A 378 -30.25 -33.11 0.49
C ASP A 378 -30.07 -34.25 -0.53
N SER A 379 -28.90 -34.40 -1.16
CA SER A 379 -28.83 -35.20 -2.41
C SER A 379 -28.06 -36.52 -2.36
N ASP A 380 -27.06 -36.72 -1.50
CA ASP A 380 -26.25 -37.95 -1.58
C ASP A 380 -25.70 -38.39 -0.21
N GLU A 381 -26.24 -39.50 0.32
CA GLU A 381 -25.77 -40.19 1.52
C GLU A 381 -24.28 -40.60 1.46
N HIS A 382 -23.65 -40.54 0.28
CA HIS A 382 -22.27 -40.98 0.01
C HIS A 382 -21.25 -39.86 -0.24
N THR A 383 -21.66 -38.59 -0.29
CA THR A 383 -20.72 -37.48 -0.54
C THR A 383 -20.04 -37.02 0.76
N ARG A 384 -18.72 -37.26 0.86
CA ARG A 384 -17.88 -36.92 2.01
C ARG A 384 -17.00 -35.74 1.63
N VAL A 385 -17.58 -34.54 1.67
CA VAL A 385 -16.88 -33.29 1.36
C VAL A 385 -16.85 -32.40 2.59
N VAL A 386 -15.66 -31.94 2.96
CA VAL A 386 -15.44 -30.97 4.04
C VAL A 386 -14.80 -29.72 3.47
N VAL A 387 -15.27 -28.54 3.90
CA VAL A 387 -14.78 -27.24 3.44
C VAL A 387 -13.95 -26.57 4.53
N ILE A 388 -12.74 -26.14 4.20
CA ILE A 388 -11.87 -25.37 5.10
C ILE A 388 -11.72 -23.97 4.51
N GLY A 389 -12.24 -22.96 5.21
CA GLY A 389 -12.06 -21.55 4.82
C GLY A 389 -10.94 -20.91 5.64
N THR A 390 -10.05 -20.14 5.00
CA THR A 390 -9.10 -19.27 5.72
C THR A 390 -9.51 -17.81 5.58
N THR A 391 -9.35 -17.02 6.63
CA THR A 391 -9.58 -15.57 6.58
C THR A 391 -8.66 -14.79 7.51
N ASN A 392 -8.27 -13.59 7.09
CA ASN A 392 -7.59 -12.63 7.97
C ASN A 392 -8.59 -11.81 8.80
N ARG A 393 -9.82 -11.65 8.29
CA ARG A 393 -10.85 -10.77 8.85
C ARG A 393 -12.15 -11.55 9.07
N PRO A 394 -12.33 -12.22 10.23
CA PRO A 394 -13.56 -12.96 10.51
C PRO A 394 -14.80 -12.04 10.54
N ASN A 395 -14.59 -10.75 10.83
CA ASN A 395 -15.66 -9.75 10.81
C ASN A 395 -16.02 -9.30 9.38
N ALA A 396 -15.19 -9.50 8.36
CA ALA A 396 -15.52 -9.10 6.99
C ALA A 396 -16.48 -10.07 6.31
N ILE A 397 -16.58 -11.30 6.82
CA ILE A 397 -17.39 -12.38 6.25
C ILE A 397 -18.88 -12.17 6.57
N ASP A 398 -19.74 -12.56 5.62
CA ASP A 398 -21.18 -12.64 5.81
C ASP A 398 -21.55 -13.53 7.02
N PRO A 399 -22.31 -13.00 8.02
CA PRO A 399 -22.72 -13.77 9.20
C PRO A 399 -23.51 -15.03 8.89
N ALA A 400 -24.15 -15.13 7.72
CA ALA A 400 -24.88 -16.32 7.29
C ALA A 400 -23.94 -17.52 7.11
N LEU A 401 -22.70 -17.33 6.68
CA LEU A 401 -21.73 -18.42 6.53
C LEU A 401 -21.25 -18.97 7.87
N ARG A 402 -21.28 -18.14 8.92
CA ARG A 402 -20.88 -18.49 10.30
C ARG A 402 -21.97 -19.24 11.09
N ARG A 403 -23.14 -19.46 10.49
CA ARG A 403 -24.23 -20.19 11.15
C ARG A 403 -24.00 -21.70 11.07
N PRO A 404 -24.39 -22.46 12.11
CA PRO A 404 -24.37 -23.93 12.07
C PRO A 404 -25.11 -24.47 10.84
N GLY A 405 -24.54 -25.49 10.20
CA GLY A 405 -24.91 -26.05 8.90
C GLY A 405 -23.93 -25.70 7.77
N ARG A 406 -23.04 -24.71 7.98
CA ARG A 406 -22.07 -24.20 6.99
C ARG A 406 -20.67 -24.25 7.57
N PHE A 407 -20.13 -23.12 8.06
CA PHE A 407 -18.94 -23.13 8.92
C PHE A 407 -19.37 -23.34 10.37
N ASP A 408 -19.36 -24.59 10.80
CA ASP A 408 -19.80 -25.03 12.12
C ASP A 408 -18.79 -24.69 13.22
N ARG A 409 -17.51 -24.58 12.84
CA ARG A 409 -16.39 -24.38 13.76
C ARG A 409 -15.49 -23.25 13.30
N GLU A 410 -15.21 -22.35 14.23
CA GLU A 410 -14.26 -21.26 14.05
C GLU A 410 -13.05 -21.53 14.93
N ILE A 411 -11.86 -21.55 14.32
CA ILE A 411 -10.61 -21.79 15.02
C ILE A 411 -9.72 -20.57 14.87
N GLU A 412 -9.40 -19.97 16.01
CA GLU A 412 -8.52 -18.81 16.08
C GLU A 412 -7.05 -19.26 16.07
N ILE A 413 -6.33 -18.79 15.06
CA ILE A 413 -4.88 -18.95 14.92
C ILE A 413 -4.24 -17.62 15.32
N GLY A 414 -3.93 -17.50 16.62
CA GLY A 414 -3.32 -16.33 17.22
C GLY A 414 -1.83 -16.16 16.92
N ILE A 415 -1.23 -15.14 17.54
CA ILE A 415 0.22 -14.91 17.51
C ILE A 415 0.89 -16.01 18.35
N PRO A 416 1.99 -16.64 17.87
CA PRO A 416 2.61 -17.74 18.59
C PRO A 416 3.35 -17.29 19.85
N ASP A 417 3.21 -18.06 20.93
CA ASP A 417 3.96 -17.92 22.19
C ASP A 417 5.45 -18.23 22.02
N ALA A 418 6.29 -17.93 23.02
CA ALA A 418 7.73 -18.21 22.97
C ALA A 418 8.04 -19.71 22.70
N SER A 419 7.29 -20.62 23.32
CA SER A 419 7.41 -22.07 23.07
C SER A 419 6.98 -22.45 21.65
N ALA A 420 5.90 -21.86 21.15
CA ALA A 420 5.42 -22.07 19.79
C ALA A 420 6.42 -21.52 18.75
N ARG A 421 7.00 -20.34 18.99
CA ARG A 421 8.06 -19.75 18.14
C ARG A 421 9.31 -20.62 18.11
N PHE A 422 9.70 -21.20 19.24
CA PHE A 422 10.78 -22.18 19.30
C PHE A 422 10.48 -23.40 18.40
N SER A 423 9.27 -23.97 18.50
CA SER A 423 8.87 -25.08 17.63
C SER A 423 8.86 -24.68 16.14
N ILE A 424 8.39 -23.48 15.81
CA ILE A 424 8.42 -22.96 14.43
C ILE A 424 9.85 -22.84 13.92
N LEU A 425 10.76 -22.25 14.71
CA LEU A 425 12.18 -22.13 14.36
C LEU A 425 12.84 -23.50 14.17
N GLN A 426 12.52 -24.47 15.02
CA GLN A 426 13.03 -25.83 14.91
C GLN A 426 12.61 -26.48 13.58
N VAL A 427 11.35 -26.31 13.17
CA VAL A 427 10.84 -26.82 11.89
C VAL A 427 11.50 -26.09 10.71
N LEU A 428 11.62 -24.77 10.75
CA LEU A 428 12.26 -23.98 9.68
C LEU A 428 13.76 -24.33 9.53
N LEU A 429 14.45 -24.59 10.64
CA LEU A 429 15.85 -24.97 10.64
C LEU A 429 16.07 -26.45 10.30
N SER A 430 15.07 -27.31 10.41
CA SER A 430 15.20 -28.71 9.95
C SER A 430 15.52 -28.83 8.46
N GLN A 431 15.12 -27.81 7.67
CA GLN A 431 15.37 -27.73 6.23
C GLN A 431 16.71 -27.09 5.89
N THR A 432 17.44 -26.53 6.86
CA THR A 432 18.68 -25.78 6.61
C THR A 432 19.85 -26.32 7.46
N PRO A 433 21.06 -26.46 6.90
CA PRO A 433 22.23 -26.87 7.67
C PRO A 433 22.58 -25.78 8.69
N HIS A 434 22.58 -26.12 9.98
CA HIS A 434 22.83 -25.18 11.07
C HIS A 434 23.66 -25.81 12.19
N THR A 435 24.44 -24.98 12.89
CA THR A 435 25.27 -25.33 14.06
C THR A 435 24.70 -24.82 15.38
N ILE A 436 23.43 -24.39 15.39
CA ILE A 436 22.80 -23.69 16.51
C ILE A 436 22.26 -24.69 17.54
N SER A 437 22.49 -24.43 18.83
CA SER A 437 21.96 -25.26 19.90
C SER A 437 20.48 -24.98 20.19
N GLN A 438 19.77 -25.94 20.78
CA GLN A 438 18.37 -25.74 21.17
C GLN A 438 18.21 -24.65 22.25
N ALA A 439 19.20 -24.50 23.14
CA ALA A 439 19.18 -23.45 24.17
C ALA A 439 19.23 -22.05 23.55
N ASP A 440 20.03 -21.89 22.50
CA ASP A 440 20.15 -20.62 21.77
C ASP A 440 18.86 -20.29 21.00
N LEU A 441 18.19 -21.28 20.44
CA LEU A 441 16.90 -21.08 19.79
C LEU A 441 15.82 -20.65 20.77
N LEU A 442 15.83 -21.16 22.01
CA LEU A 442 14.94 -20.68 23.06
C LEU A 442 15.22 -19.22 23.42
N ALA A 443 16.49 -18.81 23.46
CA ALA A 443 16.87 -17.42 23.69
C ALA A 443 16.47 -16.48 22.54
N ILE A 444 16.54 -16.94 21.29
CA ILE A 444 16.04 -16.20 20.13
C ILE A 444 14.51 -16.10 20.17
N ALA A 445 13.82 -17.20 20.49
CA ALA A 445 12.37 -17.23 20.57
C ALA A 445 11.80 -16.32 21.66
N SER A 446 12.50 -16.17 22.80
CA SER A 446 12.10 -15.23 23.86
C SER A 446 12.27 -13.76 23.42
N ARG A 447 13.32 -13.46 22.66
CA ARG A 447 13.59 -12.12 22.10
C ARG A 447 12.69 -11.75 20.92
N ALA A 448 12.25 -12.72 20.13
CA ALA A 448 11.39 -12.53 18.96
C ALA A 448 9.92 -12.29 19.35
N HIS A 449 9.66 -11.29 20.21
CA HIS A 449 8.30 -10.95 20.63
C HIS A 449 7.43 -10.49 19.46
N GLY A 450 6.25 -11.08 19.31
CA GLY A 450 5.27 -10.70 18.28
C GLY A 450 5.65 -11.08 16.84
N TYR A 451 6.74 -11.83 16.65
CA TYR A 451 7.07 -12.45 15.38
C TYR A 451 6.10 -13.57 15.08
N VAL A 452 5.67 -13.62 13.83
CA VAL A 452 4.77 -14.64 13.31
C VAL A 452 5.56 -15.65 12.46
N GLY A 453 4.98 -16.81 12.12
CA GLY A 453 5.66 -17.84 11.33
C GLY A 453 6.27 -17.33 10.02
N ALA A 454 5.57 -16.44 9.31
CA ALA A 454 6.11 -15.79 8.11
C ALA A 454 7.32 -14.88 8.41
N ASP A 455 7.31 -14.17 9.54
CA ASP A 455 8.43 -13.32 9.95
C ASP A 455 9.63 -14.18 10.35
N LEU A 456 9.42 -15.25 11.12
CA LEU A 456 10.48 -16.19 11.49
C LEU A 456 11.08 -16.88 10.25
N SER A 457 10.25 -17.20 9.25
CA SER A 457 10.72 -17.72 7.96
C SER A 457 11.58 -16.68 7.22
N ALA A 458 11.18 -15.40 7.23
CA ALA A 458 11.99 -14.32 6.69
C ALA A 458 13.32 -14.15 7.45
N VAL A 459 13.32 -14.30 8.78
CA VAL A 459 14.53 -14.21 9.63
C VAL A 459 15.51 -15.30 9.24
N VAL A 460 15.06 -16.55 9.14
CA VAL A 460 15.91 -17.66 8.69
C VAL A 460 16.41 -17.45 7.26
N ARG A 461 15.59 -16.90 6.35
CA ARG A 461 15.98 -16.60 4.97
C ARG A 461 17.05 -15.50 4.89
N GLU A 462 16.91 -14.44 5.68
CA GLU A 462 17.90 -13.37 5.73
C GLU A 462 19.20 -13.84 6.38
N ALA A 463 19.12 -14.57 7.49
CA ALA A 463 20.27 -15.21 8.12
C ALA A 463 21.00 -16.16 7.16
N GLY A 464 20.25 -16.94 6.35
CA GLY A 464 20.81 -17.77 5.29
C GLY A 464 21.52 -16.94 4.21
N THR A 465 20.97 -15.80 3.83
CA THR A 465 21.59 -14.89 2.86
C THR A 465 22.89 -14.27 3.41
N ILE A 466 22.92 -13.91 4.70
CA ILE A 466 24.11 -13.43 5.39
C ILE A 466 25.18 -14.54 5.43
N ALA A 467 24.79 -15.77 5.77
CA ALA A 467 25.69 -16.92 5.77
C ALA A 467 26.28 -17.19 4.37
N ILE A 468 25.46 -17.13 3.32
CA ILE A 468 25.90 -17.27 1.92
C ILE A 468 26.88 -16.15 1.54
N LYS A 469 26.59 -14.89 1.90
CA LYS A 469 27.49 -13.76 1.63
C LYS A 469 28.84 -13.93 2.33
N ARG A 470 28.83 -14.36 3.60
CA ARG A 470 30.06 -14.65 4.37
C ARG A 470 30.86 -15.78 3.71
N TRP A 471 30.18 -16.82 3.26
CA TRP A 471 30.81 -17.95 2.59
C TRP A 471 31.42 -17.55 1.23
N LEU A 472 30.68 -16.81 0.39
CA LEU A 472 31.19 -16.29 -0.90
C LEU A 472 32.39 -15.34 -0.72
N ALA A 473 32.40 -14.54 0.36
CA ALA A 473 33.51 -13.65 0.66
C ALA A 473 34.79 -14.41 1.08
N SER A 474 34.64 -15.58 1.71
CA SER A 474 35.77 -16.42 2.13
C SER A 474 36.26 -17.37 1.03
N HIS A 475 35.37 -17.82 0.14
CA HIS A 475 35.67 -18.80 -0.92
C HIS A 475 35.18 -18.34 -2.31
N PRO A 476 35.80 -17.31 -2.92
CA PRO A 476 35.35 -16.75 -4.20
C PRO A 476 35.56 -17.65 -5.42
N GLN A 477 36.32 -18.75 -5.32
CA GLN A 477 36.66 -19.65 -6.44
C GLN A 477 36.24 -21.11 -6.23
N ASP A 478 35.67 -21.46 -5.07
CA ASP A 478 35.35 -22.84 -4.72
C ASP A 478 33.87 -23.17 -5.01
N LYS A 479 33.60 -24.36 -5.57
CA LYS A 479 32.24 -24.82 -5.91
C LYS A 479 31.68 -25.84 -4.93
N SER A 480 32.48 -26.31 -3.97
CA SER A 480 32.08 -27.30 -2.97
C SER A 480 31.23 -26.66 -1.87
N GLN A 481 30.07 -27.27 -1.58
CA GLN A 481 29.06 -26.74 -0.64
C GLN A 481 29.27 -27.21 0.82
N ASP A 482 30.34 -27.96 1.10
CA ASP A 482 30.43 -28.82 2.28
C ASP A 482 30.59 -28.07 3.64
N GLU A 483 30.89 -26.77 3.65
CA GLU A 483 31.04 -25.96 4.88
C GLU A 483 29.94 -24.91 5.09
N LEU A 484 28.93 -24.83 4.21
CA LEU A 484 27.89 -23.80 4.34
C LEU A 484 26.91 -24.15 5.46
N SER A 485 27.07 -23.53 6.62
CA SER A 485 26.17 -23.68 7.77
C SER A 485 25.75 -22.33 8.35
N LEU A 486 24.51 -22.29 8.84
CA LEU A 486 23.92 -21.13 9.48
C LEU A 486 24.36 -21.06 10.95
N THR A 487 24.88 -19.90 11.37
CA THR A 487 25.40 -19.68 12.73
C THR A 487 24.50 -18.74 13.53
N LEU A 488 24.58 -18.81 14.87
CA LEU A 488 23.80 -17.97 15.79
C LEU A 488 23.94 -16.45 15.50
N PRO A 489 25.15 -15.91 15.26
CA PRO A 489 25.31 -14.49 14.96
C PRO A 489 24.55 -14.04 13.71
N ASP A 490 24.37 -14.91 12.70
CA ASP A 490 23.63 -14.59 11.48
C ASP A 490 22.14 -14.39 11.79
N LEU A 491 21.60 -15.24 12.67
CA LEU A 491 20.23 -15.16 13.17
C LEU A 491 20.02 -13.90 14.01
N GLU A 492 20.94 -13.59 14.92
CA GLU A 492 20.87 -12.37 15.73
C GLU A 492 20.98 -11.08 14.90
N ALA A 493 21.82 -11.08 13.86
CA ALA A 493 21.94 -9.96 12.94
C ALA A 493 20.68 -9.76 12.08
N SER A 494 19.94 -10.83 11.80
CA SER A 494 18.72 -10.79 10.97
C SER A 494 17.45 -10.38 11.74
N LEU A 495 17.39 -10.57 13.06
CA LEU A 495 16.25 -10.13 13.87
C LEU A 495 15.92 -8.63 13.70
N PRO A 496 16.86 -7.68 13.90
CA PRO A 496 16.52 -6.25 13.82
C PRO A 496 16.17 -5.78 12.40
N SER A 497 16.55 -6.51 11.34
CA SER A 497 16.24 -6.10 9.97
C SER A 497 14.78 -6.39 9.59
N ILE A 498 14.11 -7.31 10.28
CA ILE A 498 12.76 -7.77 9.94
C ILE A 498 11.75 -7.22 10.92
N ARG A 499 10.81 -6.43 10.40
CA ARG A 499 9.73 -5.85 11.21
C ARG A 499 8.61 -6.88 11.44
N PRO A 500 8.27 -7.21 12.71
CA PRO A 500 7.26 -8.24 13.03
C PRO A 500 5.86 -7.87 12.50
N SER A 501 5.27 -8.78 11.72
CA SER A 501 3.99 -8.59 11.03
C SER A 501 2.78 -8.73 11.96
N GLY A 502 2.87 -9.56 13.00
CA GLY A 502 1.82 -9.72 14.01
C GLY A 502 1.55 -8.42 14.77
N MET A 503 2.56 -7.56 14.81
CA MET A 503 2.60 -6.28 15.49
C MET A 503 2.37 -5.08 14.55
N ARG A 504 2.44 -5.26 13.22
CA ARG A 504 2.19 -4.17 12.24
C ARG A 504 0.80 -3.51 12.35
N SER A 505 -0.18 -4.20 12.92
CA SER A 505 -1.55 -3.66 13.11
C SER A 505 -1.79 -2.98 14.46
N VAL A 506 -0.81 -3.06 15.39
CA VAL A 506 -0.97 -2.67 16.80
C VAL A 506 0.09 -1.65 17.25
N PHE A 507 1.18 -1.49 16.50
CA PHE A 507 2.29 -0.64 16.92
C PHE A 507 2.22 0.75 16.30
N VAL A 508 1.76 1.70 17.12
CA VAL A 508 2.30 3.05 17.06
C VAL A 508 3.54 3.02 17.96
N GLU A 509 4.70 2.68 17.38
CA GLU A 509 5.99 2.83 18.05
C GLU A 509 6.12 4.28 18.51
N THR A 510 6.12 4.49 19.81
CA THR A 510 6.51 5.78 20.36
C THR A 510 8.03 5.87 20.43
N PRO A 511 8.63 7.06 20.20
CA PRO A 511 10.05 7.25 20.36
C PRO A 511 10.51 6.80 21.75
N PRO A 512 11.72 6.22 21.88
CA PRO A 512 12.25 5.74 23.16
C PRO A 512 12.56 6.92 24.07
N VAL A 513 11.62 7.30 24.93
CA VAL A 513 11.83 8.31 25.97
C VAL A 513 12.18 7.58 27.26
N ARG A 514 13.17 8.05 28.01
CA ARG A 514 13.53 7.52 29.34
C ARG A 514 13.04 8.46 30.44
N TYR A 515 12.89 8.00 31.69
CA TYR A 515 12.58 8.94 32.78
C TYR A 515 13.68 9.97 32.99
N SER A 516 14.93 9.67 32.63
CA SER A 516 16.04 10.65 32.67
C SER A 516 15.84 11.85 31.73
N GLU A 517 14.92 11.77 30.78
CA GLU A 517 14.58 12.86 29.86
C GLU A 517 13.39 13.70 30.35
N ILE A 518 12.82 13.37 31.52
CA ILE A 518 11.70 14.08 32.13
C ILE A 518 12.18 14.76 33.41
N GLY A 519 12.21 16.09 33.42
CA GLY A 519 12.59 16.86 34.60
C GLY A 519 11.42 17.14 35.57
N GLY A 520 11.72 17.21 36.87
CA GLY A 520 10.82 17.78 37.88
C GLY A 520 9.63 16.94 38.34
N GLN A 521 9.49 15.68 37.89
CA GLN A 521 8.32 14.83 38.19
C GLN A 521 8.65 13.56 39.00
N ALA A 522 9.67 13.61 39.85
CA ALA A 522 10.17 12.44 40.59
C ALA A 522 9.08 11.72 41.42
N SER A 523 8.20 12.47 42.08
CA SER A 523 7.11 11.91 42.90
C SER A 523 6.04 11.18 42.08
N VAL A 524 5.74 11.69 40.87
CA VAL A 524 4.77 11.08 39.95
C VAL A 524 5.39 9.85 39.30
N ILE A 525 6.67 9.94 38.88
CA ILE A 525 7.43 8.81 38.32
C ILE A 525 7.46 7.65 39.31
N GLN A 526 7.77 7.91 40.59
CA GLN A 526 7.80 6.86 41.60
C GLN A 526 6.43 6.17 41.74
N LYS A 527 5.33 6.92 41.85
CA LYS A 527 3.97 6.34 41.94
C LYS A 527 3.60 5.54 40.69
N LEU A 528 4.09 5.95 39.52
CA LEU A 528 3.84 5.24 38.27
C LEU A 528 4.62 3.92 38.22
N ARG A 529 5.88 3.89 38.69
CA ARG A 529 6.67 2.66 38.87
C ARG A 529 5.99 1.68 39.82
N GLU A 530 5.47 2.17 40.94
CA GLU A 530 4.73 1.38 41.91
C GLU A 530 3.44 0.77 41.32
N ALA A 531 2.78 1.49 40.41
CA ALA A 531 1.53 1.07 39.81
C ALA A 531 1.71 0.10 38.63
N VAL A 532 2.79 0.25 37.85
CA VAL A 532 2.99 -0.50 36.58
C VAL A 532 4.13 -1.51 36.68
N GLU A 533 5.33 -1.11 37.15
CA GLU A 533 6.51 -1.97 37.16
C GLU A 533 6.44 -3.02 38.28
N TRP A 534 6.03 -2.64 39.49
CA TRP A 534 6.01 -3.55 40.64
C TRP A 534 5.10 -4.77 40.47
N PRO A 535 3.86 -4.65 39.95
CA PRO A 535 3.01 -5.82 39.69
C PRO A 535 3.65 -6.83 38.73
N LEU A 536 4.51 -6.36 37.82
CA LEU A 536 5.12 -7.20 36.79
C LEU A 536 6.43 -7.82 37.25
N LEU A 537 7.25 -7.07 37.99
CA LEU A 537 8.52 -7.55 38.54
C LEU A 537 8.33 -8.44 39.78
N HIS A 538 7.28 -8.19 40.58
CA HIS A 538 7.10 -8.82 41.89
C HIS A 538 5.69 -9.40 42.13
N PRO A 539 5.12 -10.22 41.22
CA PRO A 539 3.76 -10.75 41.37
C PRO A 539 3.57 -11.61 42.63
N GLU A 540 4.61 -12.36 43.04
CA GLU A 540 4.57 -13.19 44.26
C GLU A 540 4.36 -12.36 45.53
N THR A 541 4.93 -11.15 45.58
CA THR A 541 4.77 -10.26 46.72
C THR A 541 3.33 -9.77 46.85
N PHE A 542 2.66 -9.47 45.73
CA PHE A 542 1.24 -9.09 45.72
C PHE A 542 0.34 -10.24 46.20
N LEU A 543 0.60 -11.46 45.71
CA LEU A 543 -0.12 -12.66 46.16
C LEU A 543 0.08 -12.92 47.66
N ARG A 544 1.32 -12.82 48.15
CA ARG A 544 1.64 -13.01 49.57
C ARG A 544 0.99 -11.96 50.47
N LEU A 545 0.95 -10.70 50.03
CA LEU A 545 0.33 -9.60 50.77
C LEU A 545 -1.20 -9.57 50.62
N GLY A 546 -1.78 -10.39 49.73
CA GLY A 546 -3.21 -10.38 49.45
C GLY A 546 -3.73 -9.08 48.83
N VAL A 547 -2.84 -8.29 48.23
CA VAL A 547 -3.16 -6.99 47.64
C VAL A 547 -3.42 -7.19 46.15
N ARG A 548 -4.53 -6.65 45.66
CA ARG A 548 -4.82 -6.63 44.21
C ARG A 548 -4.02 -5.51 43.54
N PRO A 549 -3.32 -5.79 42.43
CA PRO A 549 -2.65 -4.74 41.68
C PRO A 549 -3.69 -3.76 41.10
N PRO A 550 -3.34 -2.47 40.97
CA PRO A 550 -4.24 -1.48 40.37
C PRO A 550 -4.46 -1.81 38.89
N LYS A 551 -5.71 -1.75 38.42
CA LYS A 551 -6.03 -2.06 37.01
C LYS A 551 -5.79 -0.88 36.07
N GLY A 552 -5.95 0.34 36.58
CA GLY A 552 -5.85 1.54 35.78
C GLY A 552 -5.29 2.75 36.51
N VAL A 553 -4.60 3.59 35.75
CA VAL A 553 -3.98 4.84 36.22
C VAL A 553 -4.49 6.00 35.36
N LEU A 554 -4.96 7.08 35.98
CA LEU A 554 -5.39 8.31 35.33
C LEU A 554 -4.39 9.44 35.65
N LEU A 555 -3.71 9.95 34.63
CA LEU A 555 -2.87 11.14 34.67
C LEU A 555 -3.72 12.37 34.36
N TYR A 556 -3.79 13.33 35.27
CA TYR A 556 -4.50 14.59 35.03
C TYR A 556 -3.67 15.80 35.43
N GLY A 557 -3.87 16.92 34.74
CA GLY A 557 -3.17 18.16 35.05
C GLY A 557 -3.25 19.18 33.92
N PRO A 558 -2.71 20.39 34.09
CA PRO A 558 -2.71 21.43 33.06
C PRO A 558 -2.01 20.96 31.77
N PRO A 559 -2.39 21.50 30.59
CA PRO A 559 -1.74 21.17 29.33
C PRO A 559 -0.24 21.55 29.39
N GLY A 560 0.60 20.85 28.63
CA GLY A 560 2.04 21.15 28.57
C GLY A 560 2.90 20.59 29.70
N CYS A 561 2.35 19.84 30.65
CA CYS A 561 3.07 19.23 31.78
C CYS A 561 3.52 17.78 31.55
N SER A 562 3.94 17.43 30.32
CA SER A 562 4.58 16.13 30.00
C SER A 562 3.77 14.84 30.26
N LYS A 563 2.44 14.89 30.46
CA LYS A 563 1.60 13.69 30.70
C LYS A 563 1.78 12.59 29.65
N THR A 564 1.71 12.95 28.37
CA THR A 564 1.93 12.03 27.24
C THR A 564 3.37 11.51 27.21
N VAL A 565 4.35 12.34 27.58
CA VAL A 565 5.78 11.97 27.60
C VAL A 565 6.07 10.99 28.74
N LEU A 566 5.45 11.20 29.91
CA LEU A 566 5.56 10.35 31.09
C LEU A 566 4.98 8.94 30.84
N ALA A 567 3.83 8.87 30.17
CA ALA A 567 3.23 7.60 29.75
C ALA A 567 4.16 6.81 28.82
N ARG A 568 4.78 7.49 27.85
CA ARG A 568 5.75 6.88 26.92
C ARG A 568 7.00 6.41 27.62
N ALA A 569 7.54 7.20 28.54
CA ALA A 569 8.73 6.83 29.31
C ALA A 569 8.50 5.59 30.18
N CYS A 570 7.33 5.51 30.82
CA CYS A 570 6.92 4.35 31.60
C CYS A 570 6.91 3.07 30.77
N ALA A 571 6.31 3.12 29.59
CA ALA A 571 6.23 1.96 28.73
C ALA A 571 7.60 1.51 28.20
N PHE A 572 8.47 2.47 27.88
CA PHE A 572 9.82 2.19 27.41
C PHE A 572 10.71 1.58 28.50
N GLU A 573 10.71 2.15 29.72
CA GLU A 573 11.50 1.59 30.84
C GLU A 573 10.99 0.22 31.30
N SER A 574 9.68 0.02 31.28
CA SER A 574 9.10 -1.26 31.65
C SER A 574 9.37 -2.37 30.61
N GLY A 575 9.73 -2.01 29.36
CA GLY A 575 9.97 -2.97 28.29
C GLY A 575 8.71 -3.73 27.83
N ILE A 576 7.54 -3.11 28.00
CA ILE A 576 6.22 -3.72 27.76
C ILE A 576 5.64 -3.21 26.44
N ASN A 577 4.77 -3.99 25.81
CA ASN A 577 4.04 -3.56 24.62
C ASN A 577 3.19 -2.32 24.89
N PHE A 578 3.41 -1.23 24.14
CA PHE A 578 2.69 0.04 24.30
C PHE A 578 1.67 0.26 23.18
N ILE A 579 0.41 0.43 23.56
CA ILE A 579 -0.69 0.69 22.62
C ILE A 579 -1.24 2.09 22.91
N ALA A 580 -0.79 3.08 22.14
CA ALA A 580 -1.30 4.44 22.23
C ALA A 580 -2.55 4.63 21.38
N VAL A 581 -3.60 5.19 21.98
CA VAL A 581 -4.86 5.53 21.35
C VAL A 581 -5.17 6.98 21.73
N LYS A 582 -5.34 7.85 20.74
CA LYS A 582 -5.81 9.21 21.02
C LYS A 582 -7.33 9.24 21.01
N GLY A 583 -7.93 9.93 21.97
CA GLY A 583 -9.38 10.05 22.10
C GLY A 583 -10.09 10.42 20.79
N PRO A 584 -9.67 11.49 20.08
CA PRO A 584 -10.27 11.89 18.81
C PRO A 584 -10.15 10.84 17.68
N GLU A 585 -9.12 9.99 17.68
CA GLU A 585 -8.91 8.98 16.63
C GLU A 585 -9.96 7.86 16.67
N VAL A 586 -10.56 7.60 17.84
CA VAL A 586 -11.61 6.58 18.01
C VAL A 586 -12.98 7.11 17.57
N LEU A 587 -13.21 8.44 17.61
CA LEU A 587 -14.49 9.06 17.26
C LEU A 587 -14.68 9.30 15.75
N ASN A 588 -13.59 9.53 15.01
CA ASN A 588 -13.66 9.95 13.61
C ASN A 588 -14.08 8.84 12.61
N LYS A 589 -14.24 7.60 13.07
CA LYS A 589 -14.70 6.47 12.24
C LYS A 589 -16.20 6.29 12.47
N PHE A 590 -17.01 6.44 11.42
CA PHE A 590 -18.46 6.26 11.31
C PHE A 590 -19.20 5.71 12.54
N VAL A 591 -20.32 6.35 12.90
CA VAL A 591 -21.18 5.99 14.04
C VAL A 591 -21.43 4.47 14.10
N GLY A 592 -20.80 3.79 15.08
CA GLY A 592 -20.84 2.33 15.28
C GLY A 592 -19.48 1.62 15.14
N GLU A 593 -18.56 2.12 14.31
CA GLU A 593 -17.18 1.58 14.21
C GLU A 593 -16.33 1.90 15.43
N SER A 594 -16.58 3.04 16.09
CA SER A 594 -15.86 3.46 17.31
C SER A 594 -15.95 2.42 18.44
N GLU A 595 -17.15 1.86 18.66
CA GLU A 595 -17.38 0.86 19.71
C GLU A 595 -16.63 -0.46 19.41
N ARG A 596 -16.69 -0.92 18.15
CA ARG A 596 -15.97 -2.10 17.67
C ARG A 596 -14.45 -1.90 17.79
N THR A 597 -13.98 -0.69 17.49
CA THR A 597 -12.56 -0.33 17.57
C THR A 597 -12.06 -0.42 19.01
N VAL A 598 -12.81 0.07 20.00
CA VAL A 598 -12.45 -0.08 21.43
C VAL A 598 -12.33 -1.55 21.81
N ARG A 599 -13.33 -2.40 21.48
CA ARG A 599 -13.25 -3.84 21.75
C ARG A 599 -12.04 -4.49 21.08
N GLU A 600 -11.74 -4.10 19.85
CA GLU A 600 -10.60 -4.61 19.10
C GLU A 600 -9.27 -4.21 19.75
N ILE A 601 -9.15 -2.96 20.24
CA ILE A 601 -7.97 -2.48 20.99
C ILE A 601 -7.76 -3.34 22.23
N PHE A 602 -8.79 -3.59 23.04
CA PHE A 602 -8.66 -4.42 24.24
C PHE A 602 -8.41 -5.90 23.93
N ARG A 603 -9.02 -6.44 22.85
CA ARG A 603 -8.70 -7.79 22.37
C ARG A 603 -7.23 -7.91 21.95
N LYS A 604 -6.72 -6.90 21.23
CA LYS A 604 -5.33 -6.82 20.79
C LYS A 604 -4.38 -6.67 21.98
N ALA A 605 -4.72 -5.83 22.96
CA ALA A 605 -3.95 -5.65 24.18
C ALA A 605 -3.82 -6.96 24.96
N ARG A 606 -4.92 -7.71 25.09
CA ARG A 606 -4.93 -9.05 25.71
C ARG A 606 -4.06 -10.06 24.96
N ALA A 607 -4.11 -10.07 23.63
CA ALA A 607 -3.24 -10.94 22.82
C ALA A 607 -1.75 -10.56 22.91
N ALA A 608 -1.46 -9.30 23.19
CA ALA A 608 -0.11 -8.77 23.38
C ALA A 608 0.30 -8.67 24.86
N ALA A 609 -0.36 -9.37 25.78
CA ALA A 609 -0.01 -9.32 27.19
C ALA A 609 1.41 -9.89 27.45
N PRO A 610 2.26 -9.24 28.26
CA PRO A 610 2.00 -8.01 29.02
C PRO A 610 1.92 -6.77 28.10
N SER A 611 0.92 -5.90 28.31
CA SER A 611 0.74 -4.67 27.52
C SER A 611 0.19 -3.49 28.34
N ILE A 612 0.54 -2.28 27.92
CA ILE A 612 0.00 -1.01 28.43
C ILE A 612 -0.89 -0.41 27.35
N VAL A 613 -2.15 -0.15 27.68
CA VAL A 613 -3.08 0.58 26.81
C VAL A 613 -3.12 2.04 27.28
N PHE A 614 -2.61 2.95 26.45
CA PHE A 614 -2.56 4.37 26.75
C PHE A 614 -3.64 5.14 25.99
N PHE A 615 -4.59 5.72 26.72
CA PHE A 615 -5.60 6.64 26.18
C PHE A 615 -5.18 8.08 26.41
N ASP A 616 -4.74 8.77 25.35
CA ASP A 616 -4.50 10.21 25.40
C ASP A 616 -5.79 10.98 25.14
N GLU A 617 -5.99 12.12 25.81
CA GLU A 617 -7.21 12.94 25.69
C GLU A 617 -8.50 12.12 25.88
N ILE A 618 -8.54 11.30 26.95
CA ILE A 618 -9.70 10.44 27.25
C ILE A 618 -10.99 11.26 27.46
N ASP A 619 -10.89 12.54 27.81
CA ASP A 619 -12.00 13.48 27.92
C ASP A 619 -12.75 13.69 26.61
N ALA A 620 -12.13 13.45 25.44
CA ALA A 620 -12.84 13.44 24.17
C ALA A 620 -13.81 12.26 24.05
N LEU A 621 -13.46 11.10 24.62
CA LEU A 621 -14.26 9.87 24.57
C LEU A 621 -15.26 9.75 25.71
N ALA A 622 -14.97 10.37 26.86
CA ALA A 622 -15.65 10.14 28.11
C ALA A 622 -16.31 11.40 28.68
N THR A 623 -16.93 12.21 27.83
CA THR A 623 -17.65 13.41 28.23
C THR A 623 -18.81 13.07 29.17
N SER A 624 -18.95 13.85 30.26
CA SER A 624 -20.01 13.64 31.25
C SER A 624 -21.41 13.67 30.63
N ARG A 625 -22.27 12.74 31.06
CA ARG A 625 -23.64 12.50 30.56
C ARG A 625 -24.62 13.66 30.78
N THR A 626 -24.19 14.73 31.43
CA THR A 626 -25.04 15.76 32.05
C THR A 626 -25.19 17.05 31.26
N SER A 627 -24.58 17.20 30.07
CA SER A 627 -24.55 18.48 29.35
C SER A 627 -25.24 18.55 27.98
N SER A 628 -25.99 17.52 27.53
CA SER A 628 -26.67 17.57 26.23
C SER A 628 -28.07 16.97 26.25
N GLU A 629 -29.08 17.81 26.47
CA GLU A 629 -30.52 17.52 26.24
C GLU A 629 -30.92 17.55 24.74
N THR A 630 -29.97 17.46 23.81
CA THR A 630 -30.22 17.40 22.36
C THR A 630 -29.79 16.05 21.79
N ASP A 631 -30.67 15.47 20.97
CA ASP A 631 -30.74 14.09 20.42
C ASP A 631 -29.49 13.54 19.68
N SER A 632 -28.33 14.20 19.74
CA SER A 632 -27.08 13.77 19.07
C SER A 632 -26.09 13.00 19.97
N GLY A 633 -26.45 12.68 21.22
CA GLY A 633 -25.56 12.08 22.23
C GLY A 633 -25.38 10.54 22.19
N SER A 634 -26.16 9.81 21.39
CA SER A 634 -26.20 8.33 21.47
C SER A 634 -24.92 7.63 21.01
N SER A 635 -24.15 8.24 20.10
CA SER A 635 -22.92 7.65 19.57
C SER A 635 -21.77 7.66 20.59
N HIS A 636 -21.61 8.75 21.34
CA HIS A 636 -20.58 8.89 22.37
C HIS A 636 -20.87 7.99 23.59
N GLU A 637 -22.15 7.82 23.95
CA GLU A 637 -22.56 6.96 25.06
C GLU A 637 -22.27 5.47 24.79
N GLY A 638 -22.51 5.00 23.56
CA GLY A 638 -22.18 3.63 23.15
C GLY A 638 -20.69 3.30 23.28
N VAL A 639 -19.81 4.26 22.95
CA VAL A 639 -18.36 4.07 23.07
C VAL A 639 -17.92 4.01 24.53
N LEU A 640 -18.44 4.92 25.37
CA LEU A 640 -18.12 4.95 26.80
C LEU A 640 -18.60 3.68 27.51
N THR A 641 -19.83 3.23 27.24
CA THR A 641 -20.37 1.99 27.83
C THR A 641 -19.55 0.77 27.41
N SER A 642 -19.10 0.70 26.16
CA SER A 642 -18.19 -0.35 25.70
C SER A 642 -16.81 -0.31 26.38
N LEU A 643 -16.23 0.88 26.55
CA LEU A 643 -14.98 1.06 27.30
C LEU A 643 -15.12 0.58 28.75
N LEU A 644 -16.22 0.94 29.41
CA LEU A 644 -16.52 0.47 30.77
C LEU A 644 -16.68 -1.05 30.83
N ASN A 645 -17.38 -1.65 29.87
CA ASN A 645 -17.56 -3.10 29.79
C ASN A 645 -16.24 -3.85 29.57
N GLU A 646 -15.32 -3.32 28.76
CA GLU A 646 -14.01 -3.95 28.55
C GLU A 646 -13.10 -3.79 29.79
N MET A 647 -13.21 -2.70 30.55
CA MET A 647 -12.44 -2.49 31.80
C MET A 647 -12.97 -3.33 32.97
N ASP A 648 -14.30 -3.43 33.10
CA ASP A 648 -14.98 -4.22 34.15
C ASP A 648 -15.05 -5.71 33.84
N GLY A 649 -14.78 -6.10 32.60
CA GLY A 649 -15.30 -7.28 31.92
C GLY A 649 -15.27 -8.62 32.65
N VAL A 650 -16.06 -9.57 32.12
CA VAL A 650 -16.22 -10.95 32.62
C VAL A 650 -14.90 -11.75 32.63
N GLN A 651 -13.89 -11.32 31.86
CA GLN A 651 -12.53 -11.85 31.89
C GLN A 651 -11.59 -10.83 32.55
N GLU A 652 -10.90 -11.23 33.62
CA GLU A 652 -9.90 -10.36 34.25
C GLU A 652 -8.79 -10.02 33.24
N LEU A 653 -8.45 -8.73 33.14
CA LEU A 653 -7.31 -8.23 32.35
C LEU A 653 -6.00 -8.70 33.01
N VAL A 654 -5.62 -9.96 32.77
CA VAL A 654 -4.36 -10.51 33.28
C VAL A 654 -3.22 -9.92 32.47
N GLY A 655 -2.39 -9.08 33.10
CA GLY A 655 -1.20 -8.50 32.49
C GLY A 655 -1.46 -7.32 31.54
N VAL A 656 -2.66 -6.75 31.52
CA VAL A 656 -2.97 -5.53 30.76
C VAL A 656 -3.24 -4.38 31.73
N THR A 657 -2.46 -3.30 31.63
CA THR A 657 -2.63 -2.10 32.46
C THR A 657 -3.17 -0.95 31.61
N VAL A 658 -4.23 -0.28 32.09
CA VAL A 658 -4.83 0.87 31.40
C VAL A 658 -4.26 2.17 31.96
N LEU A 659 -3.65 2.99 31.10
CA LEU A 659 -3.15 4.32 31.45
C LEU A 659 -3.96 5.35 30.66
N ALA A 660 -4.54 6.34 31.32
CA ALA A 660 -5.31 7.39 30.68
C ALA A 660 -4.71 8.76 31.01
N ALA A 661 -4.73 9.69 30.07
CA ALA A 661 -4.32 11.08 30.28
C ALA A 661 -5.45 12.04 29.94
N THR A 662 -5.62 13.08 30.76
CA THR A 662 -6.57 14.16 30.52
C THR A 662 -6.03 15.52 30.93
N ASN A 663 -6.48 16.56 30.22
CA ASN A 663 -6.27 17.94 30.64
C ASN A 663 -7.45 18.48 31.48
N ARG A 664 -8.60 17.81 31.42
CA ARG A 664 -9.89 18.26 31.96
C ARG A 664 -10.53 17.19 32.83
N PRO A 665 -10.08 17.03 34.09
CA PRO A 665 -10.68 16.03 35.00
C PRO A 665 -12.16 16.32 35.29
N ASP A 666 -12.60 17.58 35.15
CA ASP A 666 -13.99 18.02 35.26
C ASP A 666 -14.92 17.45 34.18
N ALA A 667 -14.37 17.18 32.98
CA ALA A 667 -15.15 16.74 31.83
C ALA A 667 -15.41 15.22 31.81
N ILE A 668 -14.66 14.45 32.60
CA ILE A 668 -14.69 12.98 32.60
C ILE A 668 -15.90 12.45 33.38
N ASP A 669 -16.56 11.41 32.84
CA ASP A 669 -17.60 10.67 33.56
C ASP A 669 -17.05 10.04 34.86
N SER A 670 -17.69 10.38 35.98
CA SER A 670 -17.50 9.78 37.31
C SER A 670 -17.49 8.25 37.30
N ALA A 671 -18.15 7.61 36.33
CA ALA A 671 -18.14 6.17 36.14
C ALA A 671 -16.71 5.63 35.97
N LEU A 672 -15.84 6.28 35.21
CA LEU A 672 -14.47 5.80 34.96
C LEU A 672 -13.57 5.84 36.21
N MET A 673 -13.86 6.76 37.14
CA MET A 673 -13.08 6.97 38.37
C MET A 673 -13.46 5.99 39.50
N ARG A 674 -14.41 5.08 39.27
CA ARG A 674 -14.82 4.12 40.31
C ARG A 674 -13.74 3.06 40.55
N PRO A 675 -13.58 2.59 41.81
CA PRO A 675 -12.69 1.47 42.13
C PRO A 675 -13.02 0.23 41.26
N GLY A 676 -11.99 -0.40 40.72
CA GLY A 676 -12.06 -1.48 39.73
C GLY A 676 -11.74 -1.04 38.29
N ARG A 677 -11.64 0.28 38.03
CA ARG A 677 -11.39 0.89 36.71
C ARG A 677 -10.11 1.74 36.75
N LEU A 678 -10.24 3.07 36.81
CA LEU A 678 -9.12 4.00 37.01
C LEU A 678 -8.87 4.19 38.52
N ASP A 679 -8.27 3.19 39.13
CA ASP A 679 -8.04 3.13 40.59
C ASP A 679 -7.07 4.21 41.09
N ARG A 680 -6.04 4.52 40.30
CA ARG A 680 -4.97 5.42 40.69
C ARG A 680 -5.04 6.72 39.91
N ILE A 681 -5.40 7.79 40.59
CA ILE A 681 -5.44 9.13 40.01
C ILE A 681 -4.16 9.87 40.39
N LEU A 682 -3.36 10.26 39.41
CA LEU A 682 -2.09 10.95 39.58
C LEU A 682 -2.18 12.37 39.01
N TYR A 683 -1.97 13.35 39.87
CA TYR A 683 -1.88 14.75 39.47
C TYR A 683 -0.47 15.06 38.94
N VAL A 684 -0.42 15.63 37.74
CA VAL A 684 0.81 16.11 37.10
C VAL A 684 0.74 17.63 37.05
N GLY A 685 1.32 18.26 38.08
CA GLY A 685 1.34 19.71 38.23
C GLY A 685 2.38 20.42 37.35
N PRO A 686 2.35 21.76 37.33
CA PRO A 686 3.42 22.56 36.75
C PRO A 686 4.76 22.28 37.49
N PRO A 687 5.90 22.39 36.80
CA PRO A 687 7.20 22.09 37.40
C PRO A 687 7.61 23.15 38.44
N ASP A 688 8.12 22.68 39.58
CA ASP A 688 8.78 23.50 40.59
C ASP A 688 10.09 24.11 40.05
N GLN A 689 10.69 25.06 40.76
CA GLN A 689 11.94 25.70 40.34
C GLN A 689 13.05 24.69 40.01
N GLU A 690 13.28 23.70 40.89
CA GLU A 690 14.24 22.61 40.66
C GLU A 690 13.88 21.80 39.39
N GLY A 691 12.59 21.57 39.17
CA GLY A 691 12.09 20.89 37.98
C GLY A 691 12.34 21.67 36.70
N ARG A 692 12.17 23.00 36.73
CA ARG A 692 12.46 23.88 35.59
C ARG A 692 13.95 23.91 35.26
N GLU A 693 14.82 23.97 36.26
CA GLU A 693 16.27 23.85 36.07
C GLU A 693 16.65 22.54 35.39
N GLU A 694 16.03 21.43 35.81
CA GLU A 694 16.26 20.12 35.22
C GLU A 694 15.76 20.04 33.77
N ILE A 695 14.56 20.55 33.49
CA ILE A 695 13.99 20.65 32.13
C ILE A 695 14.90 21.48 31.22
N LEU A 696 15.35 22.64 31.67
CA LEU A 696 16.28 23.51 30.95
C LEU A 696 17.60 22.80 30.67
N ARG A 697 18.17 22.11 31.66
CA ARG A 697 19.43 21.36 31.51
C ARG A 697 19.31 20.23 30.48
N ILE A 698 18.20 19.48 30.52
CA ILE A 698 17.92 18.41 29.55
C ILE A 698 17.80 19.00 28.14
N ARG A 699 17.08 20.12 27.99
CA ARG A 699 16.88 20.74 26.68
C ARG A 699 18.17 21.36 26.12
N MET A 700 18.92 22.07 26.95
CA MET A 700 20.18 22.72 26.58
C MET A 700 21.28 21.72 26.21
N LYS A 701 21.24 20.48 26.71
CA LYS A 701 22.18 19.42 26.29
C LYS A 701 22.15 19.14 24.79
N ASN A 702 20.98 19.34 24.17
CA ASN A 702 20.79 19.13 22.73
C ASN A 702 21.04 20.40 21.90
N MET A 703 21.42 21.52 22.53
CA MET A 703 21.63 22.82 21.88
C MET A 703 23.07 23.32 22.11
N THR A 704 23.61 24.09 21.16
CA THR A 704 24.90 24.76 21.33
C THR A 704 24.71 26.07 22.07
N VAL A 705 24.83 26.00 23.40
CA VAL A 705 24.68 27.16 24.30
C VAL A 705 26.06 27.70 24.68
N ALA A 706 26.18 29.02 24.81
CA ALA A 706 27.40 29.64 25.30
C ALA A 706 27.60 29.33 26.81
N ALA A 707 28.87 29.23 27.23
CA ALA A 707 29.24 28.81 28.60
C ALA A 707 28.87 29.81 29.70
N ASP A 708 28.44 31.01 29.32
CA ASP A 708 28.03 32.12 30.18
C ASP A 708 26.52 32.14 30.49
N VAL A 709 25.76 31.16 30.00
CA VAL A 709 24.32 31.04 30.28
C VAL A 709 24.08 30.36 31.63
N ASP A 710 23.52 31.12 32.58
CA ASP A 710 23.13 30.61 33.90
C ASP A 710 21.71 30.02 33.89
N VAL A 711 21.62 28.70 34.05
CA VAL A 711 20.35 27.96 34.07
C VAL A 711 19.51 28.28 35.31
N VAL A 712 20.16 28.55 36.45
CA VAL A 712 19.47 28.80 37.72
C VAL A 712 18.73 30.14 37.67
N GLU A 713 19.36 31.17 37.11
CA GLU A 713 18.73 32.47 36.95
C GLU A 713 17.56 32.42 35.96
N ILE A 714 17.70 31.69 34.84
CA ILE A 714 16.61 31.50 33.88
C ILE A 714 15.43 30.79 34.55
N ALA A 715 15.66 29.72 35.32
CA ALA A 715 14.61 29.00 36.01
C ALA A 715 13.85 29.85 37.05
N ARG A 716 14.53 30.83 37.66
CA ARG A 716 13.95 31.82 38.56
C ARG A 716 13.08 32.84 37.81
N MET A 717 13.48 33.22 36.59
CA MET A 717 12.72 34.16 35.75
C MET A 717 11.54 33.52 35.04
N THR A 718 11.56 32.20 34.80
CA THR A 718 10.47 31.44 34.17
C THR A 718 9.50 30.86 35.19
N ASP A 719 9.05 31.66 36.16
CA ASP A 719 8.08 31.18 37.14
C ASP A 719 6.72 30.91 36.49
N GLU A 720 6.01 29.90 36.98
CA GLU A 720 4.73 29.40 36.43
C GLU A 720 4.77 28.83 34.99
N CYS A 721 5.92 28.87 34.30
CA CYS A 721 6.03 28.29 32.95
C CYS A 721 5.92 26.75 32.99
N SER A 722 5.13 26.21 32.07
CA SER A 722 5.03 24.77 31.82
C SER A 722 6.26 24.22 31.10
N GLY A 723 6.49 22.90 31.17
CA GLY A 723 7.62 22.27 30.48
C GLY A 723 7.59 22.46 28.96
N ALA A 724 6.39 22.51 28.36
CA ALA A 724 6.22 22.82 26.94
C ALA A 724 6.60 24.28 26.61
N GLU A 725 6.23 25.24 27.47
CA GLU A 725 6.58 26.67 27.29
C GLU A 725 8.08 26.89 27.47
N ILE A 726 8.73 26.24 28.43
CA ILE A 726 10.20 26.28 28.59
C ILE A 726 10.89 25.74 27.34
N THR A 727 10.36 24.65 26.76
CA THR A 727 10.89 24.08 25.52
C THR A 727 10.71 25.04 24.33
N ALA A 728 9.55 25.70 24.26
CA ALA A 728 9.26 26.71 23.25
C ALA A 728 10.18 27.94 23.40
N LEU A 729 10.43 28.39 24.64
CA LEU A 729 11.35 29.48 24.95
C LEU A 729 12.77 29.19 24.45
N CYS A 730 13.29 27.99 24.69
CA CYS A 730 14.59 27.59 24.16
C CYS A 730 14.61 27.59 22.61
N GLN A 731 13.52 27.17 21.98
CA GLN A 731 13.42 27.13 20.52
C GLN A 731 13.33 28.54 19.91
N GLU A 732 12.55 29.43 20.50
CA GLU A 732 12.49 30.84 20.09
C GLU A 732 13.84 31.54 20.25
N ALA A 733 14.54 31.31 21.36
CA ALA A 733 15.88 31.85 21.57
C ALA A 733 16.88 31.41 20.47
N ALA A 734 16.79 30.16 20.01
CA ALA A 734 17.59 29.68 18.89
C ALA A 734 17.21 30.33 17.55
N LEU A 735 15.91 30.44 17.25
CA LEU A 735 15.42 31.09 16.02
C LEU A 735 15.80 32.57 15.96
N LEU A 736 15.73 33.29 17.08
CA LEU A 736 16.18 34.68 17.17
C LEU A 736 17.68 34.82 16.97
N THR A 737 18.46 33.86 17.47
CA THR A 737 19.90 33.81 17.20
C THR A 737 20.16 33.64 15.70
N MET A 738 19.45 32.70 15.04
CA MET A 738 19.53 32.49 13.59
C MET A 738 19.10 33.72 12.78
N HIS A 739 18.10 34.45 13.24
CA HIS A 739 17.65 35.69 12.60
C HIS A 739 18.69 36.82 12.66
N LYS A 740 19.46 36.89 13.76
CA LYS A 740 20.54 37.89 13.89
C LYS A 740 21.77 37.49 13.10
N ASP A 741 22.13 36.21 13.13
CA ASP A 741 23.24 35.67 12.35
C ASP A 741 22.98 34.19 12.03
N MET A 742 22.83 33.90 10.74
CA MET A 742 22.57 32.54 10.22
C MET A 742 23.75 31.58 10.48
N ASN A 743 24.96 32.12 10.67
CA ASN A 743 26.18 31.34 10.91
C ASN A 743 26.62 31.37 12.39
N ALA A 744 25.76 31.83 13.31
CA ALA A 744 26.10 31.89 14.72
C ALA A 744 26.44 30.49 15.29
N PRO A 745 27.63 30.29 15.90
CA PRO A 745 28.02 28.98 16.44
C PRO A 745 27.33 28.64 17.77
N HIS A 746 26.90 29.65 18.53
CA HIS A 746 26.30 29.49 19.86
C HIS A 746 25.16 30.49 20.09
N CYS A 747 24.16 30.10 20.89
CA CYS A 747 23.11 31.01 21.35
C CYS A 747 23.68 32.00 22.39
N LEU A 748 23.51 33.30 22.18
CA LEU A 748 24.04 34.37 23.04
C LEU A 748 23.09 34.66 24.23
N PRO A 749 23.62 34.95 25.45
CA PRO A 749 22.80 35.20 26.65
C PRO A 749 21.94 36.47 26.57
N SER A 750 22.43 37.50 25.88
CA SER A 750 21.78 38.81 25.82
C SER A 750 20.41 38.79 25.13
N ILE A 751 20.13 37.74 24.36
CA ILE A 751 18.87 37.53 23.63
C ILE A 751 17.84 36.81 24.51
N VAL A 752 18.31 35.93 25.40
CA VAL A 752 17.46 35.13 26.29
C VAL A 752 16.80 36.01 27.36
N VAL A 753 17.52 37.01 27.88
CA VAL A 753 17.07 37.83 29.01
C VAL A 753 16.22 39.03 28.56
N SER A 754 16.50 39.65 27.40
CA SER A 754 15.75 40.83 26.93
C SER A 754 14.32 40.49 26.48
N ASP A 755 14.08 39.27 25.98
CA ASP A 755 12.74 38.84 25.51
C ASP A 755 11.91 38.12 26.58
N LEU A 756 12.50 37.66 27.68
CA LEU A 756 11.77 37.20 28.87
C LEU A 756 10.86 38.32 29.43
N MET A 757 11.28 39.58 29.24
CA MET A 757 10.51 40.79 29.59
C MET A 757 9.45 41.18 28.54
N SER A 758 9.61 40.81 27.27
CA SER A 758 8.69 41.19 26.18
C SER A 758 7.58 40.14 25.92
N THR A 759 7.88 38.87 26.16
CA THR A 759 6.98 37.72 25.93
C THR A 759 5.98 37.52 27.07
N SER A 760 6.37 37.84 28.32
CA SER A 760 5.47 37.79 29.48
C SER A 760 4.29 38.77 29.38
N SER A 761 4.45 39.88 28.64
CA SER A 761 3.37 40.80 28.28
C SER A 761 2.48 40.36 27.10
N SER A 762 2.94 39.45 26.23
CA SER A 762 2.23 39.07 24.99
C SER A 762 1.39 37.79 25.08
N SER A 763 1.53 37.01 26.16
CA SER A 763 0.85 35.70 26.33
C SER A 763 -0.70 35.77 26.53
N LYS A 764 -1.29 36.97 26.66
CA LYS A 764 -2.75 37.13 26.81
C LYS A 764 -3.58 37.13 25.51
N GLY A 765 -3.01 36.80 24.35
CA GLY A 765 -3.79 36.73 23.09
C GLY A 765 -3.21 35.81 22.02
N LYS A 766 -3.58 34.52 22.03
CA LYS A 766 -3.54 33.66 20.83
C LYS A 766 -4.75 33.99 19.95
N GLY A 767 -4.76 33.92 18.62
CA GLY A 767 -3.80 33.45 17.61
C GLY A 767 -4.57 33.32 16.28
N LYS A 768 -3.86 33.37 15.14
CA LYS A 768 -4.27 32.80 13.84
C LYS A 768 -3.15 33.04 12.82
N GLU A 769 -2.46 31.98 12.41
CA GLU A 769 -1.56 31.98 11.25
C GLU A 769 -2.38 32.19 9.96
N LEU A 770 -1.89 33.06 9.07
CA LEU A 770 -2.50 33.37 7.78
C LEU A 770 -1.78 32.59 6.67
N ALA A 771 -2.55 31.94 5.79
CA ALA A 771 -2.05 31.23 4.61
C ALA A 771 -1.43 32.19 3.58
N THR A 772 -0.29 31.81 3.01
CA THR A 772 0.44 32.56 1.96
C THR A 772 -0.25 32.45 0.59
N LEU A 773 -0.54 33.58 -0.05
CA LEU A 773 -1.01 33.68 -1.44
C LEU A 773 0.17 33.72 -2.45
N PRO A 774 -0.02 33.33 -3.72
CA PRO A 774 1.04 33.28 -4.74
C PRO A 774 1.47 34.69 -5.21
N PRO A 775 2.70 34.86 -5.75
CA PRO A 775 3.23 36.17 -6.11
C PRO A 775 2.65 36.72 -7.44
N LEU A 776 2.49 38.05 -7.51
CA LEU A 776 2.03 38.80 -8.68
C LEU A 776 3.09 38.88 -9.80
N PRO A 777 2.69 39.00 -11.09
CA PRO A 777 3.61 39.12 -12.20
C PRO A 777 4.22 40.54 -12.28
N GLY A 778 5.51 40.63 -12.62
CA GLY A 778 6.24 41.89 -12.74
C GLY A 778 5.86 42.70 -13.99
N PRO A 779 6.15 44.02 -14.02
CA PRO A 779 5.70 44.92 -15.07
C PRO A 779 6.58 44.82 -16.32
N SER A 780 6.00 44.42 -17.45
CA SER A 780 6.61 44.60 -18.78
C SER A 780 6.25 45.97 -19.36
N SER A 781 7.27 46.79 -19.58
CA SER A 781 7.40 47.89 -20.55
C SER A 781 6.15 48.69 -20.96
N GLY A 782 6.08 49.94 -20.48
CA GLY A 782 5.74 51.11 -21.28
C GLY A 782 4.27 51.34 -21.68
N SER A 783 3.49 51.99 -20.80
CA SER A 783 2.67 53.15 -21.17
C SER A 783 2.15 53.84 -19.90
N ALA A 784 2.22 55.17 -19.87
CA ALA A 784 1.73 55.98 -18.77
C ALA A 784 0.20 56.17 -18.90
N ASN A 785 -0.58 55.44 -18.10
CA ASN A 785 -1.97 55.77 -17.82
C ASN A 785 -2.39 55.20 -16.45
N PRO A 786 -2.52 56.04 -15.40
CA PRO A 786 -2.90 55.56 -14.06
C PRO A 786 -4.31 54.92 -14.03
N ALA A 787 -5.22 55.36 -14.90
CA ALA A 787 -6.58 54.80 -15.01
C ALA A 787 -6.63 53.36 -15.55
N ALA A 788 -5.64 52.94 -16.33
CA ALA A 788 -5.57 51.57 -16.88
C ALA A 788 -5.05 50.54 -15.86
N SER A 789 -4.34 51.01 -14.82
CA SER A 789 -3.82 50.13 -13.77
C SER A 789 -4.87 49.78 -12.71
N LEU A 790 -5.80 50.69 -12.41
CA LEU A 790 -6.91 50.49 -11.47
C LEU A 790 -7.96 49.50 -12.02
N SER A 791 -8.25 49.56 -13.32
CA SER A 791 -9.15 48.59 -13.97
C SER A 791 -8.54 47.19 -14.07
N ALA A 792 -7.21 47.08 -14.22
CA ALA A 792 -6.50 45.80 -14.18
C ALA A 792 -6.47 45.19 -12.77
N LEU A 793 -6.33 46.04 -11.74
CA LEU A 793 -6.40 45.63 -10.33
C LEU A 793 -7.82 45.20 -9.94
N TRP A 794 -8.84 45.88 -10.48
CA TRP A 794 -10.25 45.49 -10.38
C TRP A 794 -10.55 44.14 -11.06
N ALA A 795 -10.01 43.90 -12.27
CA ALA A 795 -10.17 42.63 -12.99
C ALA A 795 -9.51 41.43 -12.25
N TYR A 796 -8.49 41.69 -11.43
CA TYR A 796 -7.82 40.69 -10.61
C TYR A 796 -8.59 40.38 -9.31
N LEU A 797 -9.23 41.37 -8.69
CA LEU A 797 -9.98 41.23 -7.43
C LEU A 797 -11.43 40.74 -7.61
N LEU A 798 -12.06 41.02 -8.75
CA LEU A 798 -13.48 40.69 -9.01
C LEU A 798 -13.82 39.19 -8.91
N PRO A 799 -12.97 38.24 -9.36
CA PRO A 799 -13.24 36.80 -9.20
C PRO A 799 -13.15 36.34 -7.74
N ALA A 800 -12.25 36.91 -6.94
CA ALA A 800 -12.08 36.59 -5.52
C ALA A 800 -13.27 37.08 -4.69
N LEU A 801 -13.78 38.28 -4.99
CA LEU A 801 -14.99 38.84 -4.36
C LEU A 801 -16.25 38.04 -4.73
N ASN A 802 -16.40 37.60 -5.98
CA ASN A 802 -17.54 36.77 -6.41
C ASN A 802 -17.56 35.37 -5.78
N HIS A 803 -16.40 34.81 -5.45
CA HIS A 803 -16.30 33.51 -4.77
C HIS A 803 -16.78 33.55 -3.31
N ILE A 804 -16.65 34.71 -2.65
CA ILE A 804 -17.10 34.92 -1.26
C ILE A 804 -18.63 35.01 -1.19
N VAL A 805 -19.26 35.71 -2.14
CA VAL A 805 -20.72 35.93 -2.17
C VAL A 805 -21.50 34.64 -2.52
N LYS A 806 -20.90 33.69 -3.23
CA LYS A 806 -21.56 32.44 -3.69
C LYS A 806 -21.19 31.17 -2.91
N SER A 807 -20.49 31.29 -1.78
CA SER A 807 -20.17 30.13 -0.95
C SER A 807 -21.45 29.55 -0.28
N PRO A 808 -21.63 28.23 -0.22
CA PRO A 808 -22.91 27.59 0.12
C PRO A 808 -23.27 27.61 1.62
N THR A 809 -22.61 28.42 2.44
CA THR A 809 -22.78 28.43 3.91
C THR A 809 -23.59 29.60 4.46
N ASN A 810 -24.24 30.42 3.62
CA ASN A 810 -25.09 31.51 4.10
C ASN A 810 -26.57 31.11 4.17
N ASN A 811 -26.99 30.78 5.39
CA ASN A 811 -28.39 30.77 5.82
C ASN A 811 -28.91 32.23 5.86
N SER A 812 -30.18 32.46 5.50
CA SER A 812 -30.78 33.80 5.36
C SER A 812 -30.84 34.67 6.62
N ASP A 813 -30.51 34.12 7.79
CA ASP A 813 -30.79 34.74 9.09
C ASP A 813 -29.55 35.27 9.84
N LYS A 814 -28.36 35.32 9.21
CA LYS A 814 -27.18 35.97 9.79
C LYS A 814 -26.43 36.85 8.79
N ALA A 815 -26.00 38.03 9.24
CA ALA A 815 -25.16 38.94 8.46
C ALA A 815 -23.81 38.27 8.12
N PRO A 816 -23.29 38.46 6.89
CA PRO A 816 -22.05 37.82 6.47
C PRO A 816 -20.87 38.33 7.31
N ALA A 817 -20.08 37.41 7.86
CA ALA A 817 -18.85 37.73 8.58
C ALA A 817 -17.78 38.13 7.57
N ILE A 818 -17.54 39.43 7.43
CA ILE A 818 -16.45 39.96 6.61
C ILE A 818 -15.14 39.78 7.38
N ASP A 819 -14.21 39.01 6.82
CA ASP A 819 -12.93 38.70 7.46
C ASP A 819 -11.99 39.92 7.43
N ILE A 820 -11.80 40.54 8.60
CA ILE A 820 -11.02 41.78 8.80
C ILE A 820 -9.56 41.61 8.32
N GLY A 821 -9.02 40.39 8.38
CA GLY A 821 -7.65 40.09 7.93
C GLY A 821 -7.45 40.26 6.42
N PHE A 822 -8.49 40.00 5.62
CA PHE A 822 -8.43 40.20 4.17
C PHE A 822 -8.49 41.69 3.79
N TYR A 823 -9.27 42.47 4.54
CA TYR A 823 -9.35 43.92 4.38
C TYR A 823 -8.01 44.60 4.73
N ALA A 824 -7.34 44.13 5.78
CA ALA A 824 -5.99 44.56 6.13
C ALA A 824 -4.99 44.22 5.01
N GLY A 825 -5.06 43.01 4.42
CA GLY A 825 -4.20 42.61 3.31
C GLY A 825 -4.36 43.46 2.04
N ILE A 826 -5.60 43.80 1.68
CA ILE A 826 -5.89 44.72 0.56
C ILE A 826 -5.37 46.13 0.88
N HIS A 827 -5.60 46.61 2.10
CA HIS A 827 -5.12 47.92 2.54
C HIS A 827 -3.59 48.01 2.47
N THR A 828 -2.87 46.97 2.89
CA THR A 828 -1.41 46.91 2.79
C THR A 828 -0.92 46.82 1.34
N ALA A 829 -1.62 46.08 0.47
CA ALA A 829 -1.27 45.98 -0.94
C ALA A 829 -1.48 47.30 -1.70
N CYS A 830 -2.61 47.99 -1.44
CA CYS A 830 -2.88 49.32 -1.99
C CYS A 830 -1.90 50.37 -1.45
N TYR A 831 -1.58 50.32 -0.16
CA TYR A 831 -0.58 51.20 0.47
C TYR A 831 0.79 51.05 -0.21
N ASN A 832 1.27 49.81 -0.35
CA ASN A 832 2.55 49.50 -1.00
C ASN A 832 2.58 49.92 -2.49
N TYR A 833 1.45 49.78 -3.19
CA TYR A 833 1.32 50.23 -4.58
C TYR A 833 1.41 51.76 -4.69
N PHE A 834 0.72 52.51 -3.83
CA PHE A 834 0.76 53.98 -3.85
C PHE A 834 2.08 54.56 -3.35
N THR A 835 2.76 53.94 -2.36
CA THR A 835 4.11 54.34 -1.96
C THR A 835 5.13 54.12 -3.08
N SER A 836 5.03 53.03 -3.85
CA SER A 836 5.91 52.79 -5.00
C SER A 836 5.70 53.81 -6.15
N GLN A 837 4.49 54.35 -6.31
CA GLN A 837 4.17 55.44 -7.24
C GLN A 837 4.66 56.81 -6.72
N SER A 838 4.83 56.97 -5.40
CA SER A 838 5.39 58.18 -4.79
C SER A 838 6.91 58.25 -4.93
N GLU A 839 7.61 57.12 -4.76
CA GLU A 839 9.07 57.02 -4.94
C GLU A 839 9.51 57.21 -6.39
N THR A 840 8.65 56.84 -7.35
CA THR A 840 8.91 57.11 -8.78
C THR A 840 8.69 58.58 -9.15
N LYS A 841 7.90 59.35 -8.39
CA LYS A 841 7.75 60.81 -8.54
C LYS A 841 8.81 61.61 -7.79
N SER A 842 9.40 61.09 -6.70
CA SER A 842 10.45 61.80 -5.94
C SER A 842 11.78 61.91 -6.70
N ASN A 843 12.03 61.07 -7.70
CA ASN A 843 13.20 61.17 -8.57
C ASN A 843 13.07 62.23 -9.69
N ALA A 844 11.95 62.96 -9.76
CA ALA A 844 11.72 63.97 -10.78
C ALA A 844 10.97 65.21 -10.22
N ARG A 845 11.66 66.05 -9.42
CA ARG A 845 11.56 67.53 -9.46
C ARG A 845 12.41 68.21 -8.38
N THR A 846 13.35 69.02 -8.85
CA THR A 846 13.87 70.23 -8.19
C THR A 846 12.77 71.31 -8.06
N THR A 847 12.92 72.17 -7.06
CA THR A 847 12.16 73.42 -6.72
C THR A 847 10.88 73.29 -5.88
N GLY A 848 11.05 73.51 -4.56
CA GLY A 848 10.25 74.43 -3.71
C GLY A 848 8.73 74.28 -3.60
N GLU A 849 8.27 73.49 -2.62
CA GLU A 849 7.20 73.74 -1.61
C GLU A 849 6.75 72.38 -1.01
N PRO A 850 6.43 72.28 0.31
CA PRO A 850 5.99 71.02 0.89
C PRO A 850 4.49 70.80 0.63
N ALA A 851 4.16 69.81 -0.21
CA ALA A 851 2.77 69.34 -0.33
C ALA A 851 2.43 68.46 0.89
N SER A 852 1.38 68.86 1.62
CA SER A 852 0.86 68.18 2.81
C SER A 852 0.38 66.76 2.49
N GLY A 853 0.89 65.75 3.19
CA GLY A 853 0.49 64.34 3.09
C GLY A 853 -0.94 64.01 3.55
N THR A 854 -1.79 65.02 3.72
CA THR A 854 -3.19 64.91 4.15
C THR A 854 -4.17 64.61 3.01
N ASP A 855 -3.85 64.95 1.76
CA ASP A 855 -4.77 64.79 0.60
C ASP A 855 -5.00 63.32 0.20
N LEU A 856 -4.03 62.44 0.42
CA LEU A 856 -4.13 61.02 0.02
C LEU A 856 -5.02 60.21 0.97
N TYR A 857 -4.97 60.51 2.27
CA TYR A 857 -5.84 59.87 3.26
C TYR A 857 -7.30 60.33 3.08
N GLU A 858 -7.54 61.60 2.78
CA GLU A 858 -8.89 62.12 2.50
C GLU A 858 -9.51 61.52 1.23
N GLN A 859 -8.69 61.21 0.21
CA GLN A 859 -9.14 60.54 -1.00
C GLN A 859 -9.43 59.06 -0.79
N LEU A 860 -8.61 58.37 0.03
CA LEU A 860 -8.84 56.98 0.44
C LEU A 860 -10.11 56.85 1.32
N ASP A 861 -10.33 57.77 2.26
CA ASP A 861 -11.54 57.78 3.09
C ASP A 861 -12.80 58.02 2.25
N LYS A 862 -12.78 58.98 1.31
CA LYS A 862 -13.90 59.18 0.38
C LYS A 862 -14.19 57.93 -0.46
N TYR A 863 -13.14 57.23 -0.90
CA TYR A 863 -13.26 56.00 -1.69
C TYR A 863 -13.81 54.83 -0.86
N TYR A 864 -13.37 54.67 0.40
CA TYR A 864 -13.93 53.66 1.32
C TYR A 864 -15.39 53.93 1.66
N ILE A 865 -15.76 55.21 1.82
CA ILE A 865 -17.15 55.62 2.06
C ILE A 865 -18.03 55.33 0.84
N GLU A 866 -17.56 55.59 -0.39
CA GLU A 866 -18.30 55.27 -1.61
C GLU A 866 -18.44 53.75 -1.85
N ALA A 867 -17.38 52.97 -1.62
CA ALA A 867 -17.40 51.52 -1.74
C ALA A 867 -18.32 50.86 -0.70
N ALA A 868 -18.31 51.33 0.55
CA ALA A 868 -19.24 50.87 1.58
C ALA A 868 -20.69 51.22 1.24
N ARG A 869 -20.92 52.37 0.60
CA ARG A 869 -22.24 52.84 0.18
C ARG A 869 -22.81 51.98 -0.97
N GLU A 870 -21.99 51.58 -1.94
CA GLU A 870 -22.42 50.67 -3.03
C GLU A 870 -22.68 49.24 -2.54
N VAL A 871 -21.86 48.71 -1.63
CA VAL A 871 -22.05 47.35 -1.08
C VAL A 871 -23.30 47.26 -0.20
N MET A 872 -23.61 48.33 0.55
CA MET A 872 -24.79 48.37 1.43
C MET A 872 -26.09 48.72 0.70
N LEU A 873 -26.04 49.50 -0.39
CA LEU A 873 -27.23 49.86 -1.18
C LEU A 873 -27.48 48.95 -2.38
N GLY A 874 -26.48 48.19 -2.84
CA GLY A 874 -26.60 47.23 -3.94
C GLY A 874 -27.43 45.98 -3.62
N GLY A 875 -27.88 45.82 -2.38
CA GLY A 875 -28.77 44.75 -1.92
C GLY A 875 -30.26 45.07 -1.95
N ALA A 876 -30.69 46.13 -2.64
CA ALA A 876 -32.10 46.50 -2.72
C ALA A 876 -32.60 46.64 -4.17
N THR A 877 -32.65 45.52 -4.89
CA THR A 877 -33.74 45.19 -5.84
C THR A 877 -33.76 43.67 -6.05
N GLY A 878 -34.67 42.98 -5.36
CA GLY A 878 -34.92 41.54 -5.50
C GLY A 878 -34.64 40.76 -4.23
#